data_AF-A0AA97DE70-F1
#
_entry.id   AF-A0AA97DE70-F1
#
_cell.length_a   1.000
_cell.length_b   1.000
_cell.length_c   1.000
_cell.angle_alpha   90.00
_cell.angle_beta   90.00
_cell.angle_gamma   90.00
#
_symmetry.space_group_name_H-M   'P 1'
#
loop_
_entity.id
_entity.type
_entity.pdbx_description
1 polymer ?
#
loop_
_entity_poly.entity_id
_entity_poly.type
_entity_poly.pdbx_seq_one_letter_code
_entity_poly.pdbx_strand_id
1 'polypeptide(L)'
;MKTIKIFRSILMLSAIVLLTFSCEEELTEYPTIVYQSCDDPNVVKDTNILTDFQCQANVELTGVETVRNPSESGVNKSKFVGKTIDGPDAWDALVIDYGSPIDLSTHGVFKMKVRTEVSGILKVKLEGGTSTPIEKDNTIELDSGWTEYEFNFSSEATENHTKLVIFFNAGVESSGTDEYFIDDLFWDKSIDPCEGVTADLSIISDFQCQQNRFLGDKTKETSAPVVDNPDKSGINESEFVGKYTDDGTNAWDNLLIDFEEEIDLSTNSQLKVKIHSSKTVPLLAKLEGGTAMEIWGSIDQTDKWVEYTFDFRAAAGNGNTKVVLFFNGGKSDGATEDVYYIDDLKFAPWVDPCIGIPADLSIISDFECQQNYTFQNDSAPVVANPNKSGENTSDFVGEFTDDGTNAWDNLLVDFGAEIDLSSNNQLNIKVLSDKSVPILAKLEGGTVMEIWGTIDVTGDWKNYTFDFSAAAGNGNTKVVLFFNGGQTDGTATDKYYIDDFKFSPMDCSAIVENCAGVTQDLSIVNDFDCQQNFDGVNTIPIVTNPNASCENRSSNVGKYTDDGTNPWDNLLIDFGAPIDLSTKNQLKFKVLSTKTVPILAKIEGGTAQEIRANITVVDKWVEYAFDFSSSAGAGNTKLVLFFNAGETNGTATDDYFIDDIRFEAP
;
A
#
# COMPACT_ATOMS: atom_id res chain seq x y z
N MET A 1 -47.14 -98.21 -3.38
CA MET A 1 -45.80 -98.68 -3.80
C MET A 1 -44.82 -97.63 -3.32
N LYS A 2 -44.00 -97.83 -2.27
CA LYS A 2 -42.66 -98.51 -2.28
C LYS A 2 -41.82 -98.00 -3.49
N THR A 3 -40.65 -97.37 -3.35
CA THR A 3 -39.41 -97.86 -2.70
C THR A 3 -38.27 -96.79 -2.72
N ILE A 4 -37.42 -96.79 -1.67
CA ILE A 4 -35.93 -96.70 -1.64
C ILE A 4 -35.18 -95.38 -2.01
N LYS A 5 -34.51 -94.79 -1.01
CA LYS A 5 -33.02 -94.69 -0.90
C LYS A 5 -32.58 -94.24 0.52
N ILE A 6 -32.02 -95.18 1.28
CA ILE A 6 -31.25 -95.04 2.53
C ILE A 6 -29.85 -95.60 2.23
N PHE A 7 -28.78 -94.97 2.74
CA PHE A 7 -27.45 -95.51 3.10
C PHE A 7 -26.32 -94.49 2.82
N ARG A 8 -26.05 -93.60 3.78
CA ARG A 8 -24.74 -92.96 4.01
C ARG A 8 -24.62 -92.42 5.45
N SER A 9 -25.09 -93.23 6.39
CA SER A 9 -24.81 -93.10 7.82
C SER A 9 -24.16 -94.43 8.22
N ILE A 10 -23.10 -94.40 9.04
CA ILE A 10 -22.16 -95.50 9.36
C ILE A 10 -20.91 -95.53 8.45
N LEU A 11 -20.07 -94.49 8.55
CA LEU A 11 -18.61 -94.63 8.41
C LEU A 11 -17.82 -93.46 9.06
N MET A 12 -18.35 -92.91 10.16
CA MET A 12 -17.68 -91.93 11.03
C MET A 12 -18.02 -92.24 12.50
N LEU A 13 -18.08 -93.54 12.83
CA LEU A 13 -18.35 -94.07 14.18
C LEU A 13 -17.15 -94.87 14.70
N SER A 14 -15.93 -94.51 14.26
CA SER A 14 -14.67 -95.17 14.61
C SER A 14 -13.54 -94.21 14.98
N ALA A 15 -13.85 -92.94 15.27
CA ALA A 15 -12.91 -91.96 15.82
C ALA A 15 -13.37 -91.33 17.15
N ILE A 16 -14.38 -91.92 17.80
CA ILE A 16 -15.04 -91.37 19.00
C ILE A 16 -14.72 -92.19 20.29
N VAL A 17 -13.87 -93.23 20.23
CA VAL A 17 -13.61 -94.09 21.42
C VAL A 17 -12.15 -94.55 21.52
N LEU A 18 -11.15 -93.66 21.34
CA LEU A 18 -9.75 -94.08 21.61
C LEU A 18 -8.75 -92.99 22.02
N LEU A 19 -9.21 -91.87 22.60
CA LEU A 19 -8.32 -90.94 23.31
C LEU A 19 -8.97 -90.34 24.57
N THR A 20 -9.88 -91.10 25.20
CA THR A 20 -10.21 -90.94 26.62
C THR A 20 -9.24 -91.82 27.41
N PHE A 21 -8.08 -91.29 27.80
CA PHE A 21 -7.24 -91.66 28.96
C PHE A 21 -5.88 -90.97 28.79
N SER A 22 -5.71 -89.80 29.44
CA SER A 22 -4.45 -89.17 29.86
C SER A 22 -4.51 -87.64 29.71
N CYS A 23 -5.19 -86.98 30.64
CA CYS A 23 -4.82 -85.71 31.28
C CYS A 23 -5.95 -85.32 32.25
N GLU A 24 -6.18 -86.15 33.27
CA GLU A 24 -6.49 -85.62 34.60
C GLU A 24 -5.12 -85.36 35.22
N GLU A 25 -4.61 -84.14 35.09
CA GLU A 25 -3.71 -83.49 36.06
C GLU A 25 -3.49 -82.04 35.62
N GLU A 26 -3.69 -81.15 36.58
CA GLU A 26 -3.48 -79.69 36.52
C GLU A 26 -4.47 -78.88 35.66
N LEU A 27 -5.69 -78.72 36.19
CA LEU A 27 -6.27 -77.37 36.25
C LEU A 27 -5.31 -76.51 37.06
N THR A 28 -4.27 -75.97 36.41
CA THR A 28 -3.54 -74.84 36.93
C THR A 28 -4.58 -73.74 37.12
N GLU A 29 -4.80 -73.32 38.37
CA GLU A 29 -5.41 -72.04 38.65
C GLU A 29 -4.64 -71.01 37.81
N TYR A 30 -5.23 -70.59 36.69
CA TYR A 30 -4.74 -69.40 36.01
C TYR A 30 -4.78 -68.30 37.07
N PRO A 31 -3.66 -67.63 37.36
CA PRO A 31 -3.70 -66.50 38.25
C PRO A 31 -4.75 -65.55 37.67
N THR A 32 -5.82 -65.29 38.42
CA THR A 32 -6.70 -64.16 38.15
C THR A 32 -5.78 -62.97 37.96
N ILE A 33 -5.68 -62.46 36.73
CA ILE A 33 -4.93 -61.24 36.45
C ILE A 33 -5.70 -60.15 37.20
N VAL A 34 -5.17 -59.76 38.36
CA VAL A 34 -5.66 -58.60 39.10
C VAL A 34 -5.18 -57.40 38.29
N TYR A 35 -6.05 -56.91 37.42
CA TYR A 35 -5.81 -55.65 36.74
C TYR A 35 -5.98 -54.54 37.78
N GLN A 36 -4.91 -53.79 38.05
CA GLN A 36 -4.99 -52.55 38.80
C GLN A 36 -5.45 -51.46 37.83
N SER A 37 -6.28 -50.52 38.30
CA SER A 37 -6.82 -49.44 37.45
C SER A 37 -5.73 -48.54 36.85
N CYS A 38 -4.53 -48.56 37.41
CA CYS A 38 -3.37 -47.78 36.97
C CYS A 38 -2.10 -48.64 37.01
N ASP A 39 -1.46 -48.84 35.85
CA ASP A 39 -0.14 -49.50 35.73
C ASP A 39 1.01 -48.46 35.59
N ASP A 40 0.70 -47.16 35.47
CA ASP A 40 1.69 -46.08 35.27
C ASP A 40 2.02 -45.35 36.59
N PRO A 41 3.27 -45.42 37.09
CA PRO A 41 3.68 -44.72 38.30
C PRO A 41 3.87 -43.20 38.14
N ASN A 42 3.74 -42.62 36.93
CA ASN A 42 4.10 -41.23 36.62
C ASN A 42 2.94 -40.33 36.16
N VAL A 43 1.70 -40.62 36.56
CA VAL A 43 0.54 -39.79 36.20
C VAL A 43 0.69 -38.37 36.77
N VAL A 44 0.81 -37.36 35.89
CA VAL A 44 0.81 -35.95 36.27
C VAL A 44 -0.64 -35.50 36.41
N LYS A 45 -1.01 -35.01 37.59
CA LYS A 45 -2.38 -34.56 37.88
C LYS A 45 -2.80 -33.39 36.99
N ASP A 46 -3.70 -33.62 36.05
CA ASP A 46 -4.40 -32.57 35.29
C ASP A 46 -5.67 -32.15 36.05
N THR A 47 -5.73 -30.93 36.59
CA THR A 47 -6.87 -30.47 37.39
C THR A 47 -8.19 -30.35 36.62
N ASN A 48 -8.15 -30.36 35.28
CA ASN A 48 -9.34 -30.22 34.44
C ASN A 48 -10.03 -31.56 34.15
N ILE A 49 -9.34 -32.69 34.37
CA ILE A 49 -9.94 -34.01 34.28
C ILE A 49 -10.63 -34.32 35.61
N LEU A 50 -11.92 -34.61 35.58
CA LEU A 50 -12.67 -35.08 36.75
C LEU A 50 -12.31 -36.53 37.02
N THR A 51 -12.46 -37.38 36.01
CA THR A 51 -12.07 -38.80 36.07
C THR A 51 -11.90 -39.41 34.67
N ASP A 52 -10.90 -40.27 34.51
CA ASP A 52 -10.70 -41.17 33.36
C ASP A 52 -10.95 -42.65 33.73
N PHE A 53 -11.39 -42.91 34.98
CA PHE A 53 -11.60 -44.23 35.59
C PHE A 53 -10.42 -45.21 35.49
N GLN A 54 -9.24 -44.73 35.13
CA GLN A 54 -8.01 -45.48 35.02
C GLN A 54 -6.98 -44.92 36.00
N CYS A 55 -6.32 -43.86 35.57
CA CYS A 55 -5.10 -43.32 36.16
C CYS A 55 -5.37 -42.09 37.01
N GLN A 56 -6.47 -41.37 36.76
CA GLN A 56 -6.78 -40.12 37.41
C GLN A 56 -8.27 -40.00 37.75
N ALA A 57 -8.56 -39.91 39.05
CA ALA A 57 -9.88 -39.60 39.58
C ALA A 57 -9.73 -38.44 40.57
N ASN A 58 -9.87 -37.21 40.07
CA ASN A 58 -9.72 -35.99 40.86
C ASN A 58 -10.96 -35.65 41.68
N VAL A 59 -12.11 -36.18 41.27
CA VAL A 59 -13.40 -35.98 41.93
C VAL A 59 -14.06 -37.33 42.21
N GLU A 60 -14.59 -37.50 43.41
CA GLU A 60 -15.34 -38.70 43.78
C GLU A 60 -16.76 -38.63 43.22
N LEU A 61 -17.15 -39.65 42.44
CA LEU A 61 -18.49 -39.75 41.86
C LEU A 61 -19.35 -40.69 42.70
N THR A 62 -20.26 -40.12 43.50
CA THR A 62 -21.18 -40.94 44.31
C THR A 62 -22.17 -41.67 43.39
N GLY A 63 -22.34 -42.98 43.58
CA GLY A 63 -23.25 -43.80 42.77
C GLY A 63 -22.66 -44.36 41.48
N VAL A 64 -21.37 -44.10 41.19
CA VAL A 64 -20.65 -44.63 40.03
C VAL A 64 -19.65 -45.69 40.48
N GLU A 65 -19.73 -46.90 39.90
CA GLU A 65 -18.79 -48.00 40.13
C GLU A 65 -17.77 -48.08 38.99
N THR A 66 -16.48 -48.12 39.29
CA THR A 66 -15.44 -48.42 38.28
C THR A 66 -15.49 -49.89 37.89
N VAL A 67 -15.80 -50.17 36.62
CA VAL A 67 -15.89 -51.52 36.06
C VAL A 67 -14.97 -51.68 34.86
N ARG A 68 -14.71 -52.92 34.44
CA ARG A 68 -14.02 -53.19 33.18
C ARG A 68 -14.87 -52.68 32.00
N ASN A 69 -14.24 -51.99 31.06
CA ASN A 69 -14.92 -51.47 29.88
C ASN A 69 -15.65 -52.60 29.13
N PRO A 70 -16.98 -52.55 28.95
CA PRO A 70 -17.72 -53.57 28.24
C PRO A 70 -17.39 -53.62 26.73
N SER A 71 -16.76 -52.57 26.19
CA SER A 71 -16.30 -52.51 24.80
C SER A 71 -15.17 -51.49 24.61
N GLU A 72 -13.94 -51.97 24.46
CA GLU A 72 -12.75 -51.15 24.17
C GLU A 72 -12.67 -50.78 22.67
N SER A 73 -13.67 -50.05 22.17
CA SER A 73 -13.81 -49.73 20.73
C SER A 73 -14.29 -48.31 20.46
N GLY A 74 -14.11 -47.85 19.21
CA GLY A 74 -14.50 -46.50 18.79
C GLY A 74 -13.67 -45.41 19.46
N VAL A 75 -14.33 -44.36 19.94
CA VAL A 75 -13.72 -43.19 20.61
C VAL A 75 -13.22 -43.50 22.04
N ASN A 76 -13.60 -44.65 22.61
CA ASN A 76 -13.15 -45.08 23.94
C ASN A 76 -12.41 -46.42 23.88
N LYS A 77 -11.11 -46.40 24.19
CA LYS A 77 -10.24 -47.59 24.26
C LYS A 77 -9.72 -47.86 25.67
N SER A 78 -10.30 -47.20 26.67
CA SER A 78 -9.96 -47.34 28.08
C SER A 78 -10.25 -48.74 28.59
N LYS A 79 -9.41 -49.28 29.47
CA LYS A 79 -9.64 -50.61 30.08
C LYS A 79 -10.74 -50.60 31.15
N PHE A 80 -10.91 -49.47 31.81
CA PHE A 80 -11.84 -49.25 32.91
C PHE A 80 -12.68 -48.02 32.64
N VAL A 81 -13.93 -48.05 33.07
CA VAL A 81 -14.93 -46.98 32.88
C VAL A 81 -15.82 -46.91 34.12
N GLY A 82 -16.55 -45.81 34.28
CA GLY A 82 -17.61 -45.70 35.28
C GLY A 82 -18.88 -46.37 34.82
N LYS A 83 -19.55 -47.11 35.70
CA LYS A 83 -20.91 -47.63 35.51
C LYS A 83 -21.83 -46.95 36.52
N THR A 84 -22.94 -46.41 36.04
CA THR A 84 -24.02 -45.87 36.87
C THR A 84 -25.36 -46.44 36.42
N ILE A 85 -26.32 -46.49 37.34
CA ILE A 85 -27.69 -46.88 37.07
C ILE A 85 -28.54 -45.62 37.21
N ASP A 86 -29.32 -45.30 36.18
CA ASP A 86 -30.31 -44.25 36.25
C ASP A 86 -31.51 -44.73 37.09
N GLY A 87 -31.92 -43.89 38.04
CA GLY A 87 -32.95 -44.25 39.00
C GLY A 87 -34.37 -44.16 38.40
N PRO A 88 -35.41 -44.50 39.18
CA PRO A 88 -36.77 -44.52 38.66
C PRO A 88 -37.39 -43.13 38.44
N ASP A 89 -36.89 -42.06 39.07
CA ASP A 89 -37.43 -40.70 38.97
C ASP A 89 -36.97 -40.03 37.66
N ALA A 90 -37.85 -39.29 36.99
CA ALA A 90 -37.56 -38.60 35.73
C ALA A 90 -36.39 -37.59 35.80
N TRP A 91 -35.94 -37.21 37.00
CA TRP A 91 -34.86 -36.25 37.22
C TRP A 91 -33.76 -36.79 38.14
N ASP A 92 -33.60 -38.11 38.19
CA ASP A 92 -32.43 -38.72 38.82
C ASP A 92 -31.15 -38.23 38.13
N ALA A 93 -30.13 -37.92 38.93
CA ALA A 93 -28.95 -37.22 38.45
C ALA A 93 -27.68 -37.62 39.19
N LEU A 94 -26.57 -37.65 38.45
CA LEU A 94 -25.23 -37.65 39.00
C LEU A 94 -24.84 -36.22 39.36
N VAL A 95 -24.77 -35.92 40.65
CA VAL A 95 -24.42 -34.60 41.18
C VAL A 95 -22.97 -34.58 41.65
N ILE A 96 -22.20 -33.65 41.12
CA ILE A 96 -20.80 -33.43 41.44
C ILE A 96 -20.68 -32.06 42.10
N ASP A 97 -20.42 -32.03 43.41
CA ASP A 97 -20.25 -30.80 44.19
C ASP A 97 -18.75 -30.50 44.38
N TYR A 98 -18.28 -29.41 43.76
CA TYR A 98 -16.88 -28.98 43.86
C TYR A 98 -16.59 -28.29 45.20
N GLY A 99 -17.61 -27.90 45.97
CA GLY A 99 -17.46 -27.15 47.23
C GLY A 99 -16.95 -25.71 47.07
N SER A 100 -16.52 -25.32 45.86
CA SER A 100 -16.08 -23.98 45.47
C SER A 100 -16.51 -23.70 44.02
N PRO A 101 -16.45 -22.43 43.57
CA PRO A 101 -16.73 -22.09 42.18
C PRO A 101 -15.88 -22.90 41.20
N ILE A 102 -16.51 -23.38 40.12
CA ILE A 102 -15.83 -24.06 39.01
C ILE A 102 -15.14 -22.97 38.16
N ASP A 103 -13.83 -23.08 37.93
CA ASP A 103 -13.09 -22.13 37.10
C ASP A 103 -13.27 -22.47 35.62
N LEU A 104 -14.11 -21.70 34.94
CA LEU A 104 -14.41 -21.84 33.52
C LEU A 104 -13.67 -20.80 32.66
N SER A 105 -12.73 -20.05 33.23
CA SER A 105 -12.06 -18.93 32.54
C SER A 105 -11.18 -19.33 31.37
N THR A 106 -10.67 -20.57 31.39
CA THR A 106 -9.78 -21.12 30.36
C THR A 106 -10.23 -22.47 29.79
N HIS A 107 -11.17 -23.14 30.47
CA HIS A 107 -11.65 -24.48 30.14
C HIS A 107 -13.18 -24.55 30.34
N GLY A 108 -13.93 -23.89 29.47
CA GLY A 108 -15.38 -23.72 29.59
C GLY A 108 -16.23 -24.83 28.98
N VAL A 109 -15.63 -25.86 28.39
CA VAL A 109 -16.34 -26.91 27.64
C VAL A 109 -16.27 -28.23 28.39
N PHE A 110 -17.40 -28.77 28.84
CA PHE A 110 -17.45 -30.08 29.49
C PHE A 110 -17.59 -31.19 28.45
N LYS A 111 -16.71 -32.19 28.51
CA LYS A 111 -16.76 -33.38 27.66
C LYS A 111 -16.88 -34.64 28.50
N MET A 112 -17.62 -35.61 27.97
CA MET A 112 -17.70 -36.96 28.53
C MET A 112 -18.01 -37.98 27.44
N LYS A 113 -17.49 -39.20 27.58
CA LYS A 113 -17.87 -40.33 26.74
C LYS A 113 -18.98 -41.12 27.42
N VAL A 114 -20.00 -41.49 26.67
CA VAL A 114 -21.13 -42.28 27.15
C VAL A 114 -21.37 -43.46 26.22
N ARG A 115 -21.68 -44.61 26.82
CA ARG A 115 -22.20 -45.81 26.15
C ARG A 115 -23.39 -46.32 26.92
N THR A 116 -24.50 -46.55 26.24
CA THR A 116 -25.74 -47.09 26.82
C THR A 116 -26.56 -47.77 25.73
N GLU A 117 -27.57 -48.56 26.10
CA GLU A 117 -28.59 -49.07 25.19
C GLU A 117 -29.89 -48.25 25.23
N VAL A 118 -29.90 -47.15 26.00
CA VAL A 118 -31.07 -46.31 26.25
C VAL A 118 -30.94 -44.99 25.50
N SER A 119 -31.86 -44.73 24.56
CA SER A 119 -32.00 -43.43 23.91
C SER A 119 -32.73 -42.45 24.81
N GLY A 120 -32.27 -41.20 24.87
CA GLY A 120 -32.88 -40.18 25.73
C GLY A 120 -32.12 -38.86 25.70
N ILE A 121 -32.55 -37.91 26.52
CA ILE A 121 -31.85 -36.64 26.68
C ILE A 121 -30.71 -36.81 27.69
N LEU A 122 -29.47 -36.57 27.26
CA LEU A 122 -28.34 -36.35 28.14
C LEU A 122 -28.29 -34.85 28.46
N LYS A 123 -28.65 -34.47 29.68
CA LYS A 123 -28.67 -33.08 30.12
C LYS A 123 -27.54 -32.85 31.12
N VAL A 124 -26.77 -31.81 30.89
CA VAL A 124 -25.74 -31.34 31.82
C VAL A 124 -26.11 -29.95 32.31
N LYS A 125 -26.01 -29.73 33.61
CA LYS A 125 -26.44 -28.51 34.28
C LYS A 125 -25.36 -28.01 35.22
N LEU A 126 -25.14 -26.69 35.20
CA LEU A 126 -24.37 -25.98 36.23
C LEU A 126 -25.33 -25.31 37.22
N GLU A 127 -25.08 -25.52 38.51
CA GLU A 127 -25.84 -24.91 39.59
C GLU A 127 -25.00 -24.69 40.86
N GLY A 128 -25.64 -24.18 41.92
CA GLY A 128 -24.95 -23.81 43.16
C GLY A 128 -24.38 -22.39 43.11
N GLY A 129 -23.74 -21.97 44.20
CA GLY A 129 -23.29 -20.57 44.34
C GLY A 129 -24.43 -19.56 44.42
N THR A 130 -24.23 -18.38 43.81
CA THR A 130 -25.23 -17.31 43.69
C THR A 130 -25.69 -17.08 42.25
N SER A 131 -25.01 -17.69 41.27
CA SER A 131 -25.34 -17.60 39.85
C SER A 131 -26.63 -18.34 39.52
N THR A 132 -27.28 -17.93 38.43
CA THR A 132 -28.55 -18.54 37.98
C THR A 132 -28.26 -19.87 37.29
N PRO A 133 -28.88 -21.00 37.68
CA PRO A 133 -28.58 -22.29 37.06
C PRO A 133 -28.78 -22.28 35.54
N ILE A 134 -27.92 -23.02 34.83
CA ILE A 134 -27.95 -23.15 33.36
C ILE A 134 -27.79 -24.62 32.96
N GLU A 135 -28.54 -25.05 31.95
CA GLU A 135 -28.50 -26.42 31.44
C GLU A 135 -28.30 -26.47 29.92
N LYS A 136 -27.67 -27.56 29.46
CA LYS A 136 -27.38 -27.87 28.06
C LYS A 136 -27.76 -29.32 27.79
N ASP A 137 -28.35 -29.57 26.63
CA ASP A 137 -28.92 -30.86 26.27
C ASP A 137 -28.24 -31.42 25.03
N ASN A 138 -28.00 -32.73 25.06
CA ASN A 138 -27.70 -33.55 23.91
C ASN A 138 -28.68 -34.73 23.84
N THR A 139 -28.83 -35.31 22.66
CA THR A 139 -29.65 -36.51 22.46
C THR A 139 -28.74 -37.72 22.35
N ILE A 140 -28.98 -38.74 23.17
CA ILE A 140 -28.41 -40.07 22.98
C ILE A 140 -29.30 -40.81 21.99
N GLU A 141 -28.75 -41.11 20.82
CA GLU A 141 -29.39 -42.00 19.86
C GLU A 141 -29.11 -43.47 20.22
N LEU A 142 -29.99 -44.38 19.78
CA LEU A 142 -29.86 -45.84 19.99
C LEU A 142 -28.66 -46.38 19.21
N ASP A 143 -27.47 -46.21 19.76
CA ASP A 143 -26.22 -46.81 19.31
C ASP A 143 -25.57 -47.54 20.48
N SER A 144 -25.28 -48.82 20.27
CA SER A 144 -24.53 -49.63 21.22
C SER A 144 -23.02 -49.31 21.22
N GLY A 145 -22.59 -48.21 20.62
CA GLY A 145 -21.22 -47.70 20.56
C GLY A 145 -20.86 -46.75 21.71
N TRP A 146 -19.61 -46.30 21.72
CA TRP A 146 -19.20 -45.16 22.54
C TRP A 146 -19.34 -43.87 21.74
N THR A 147 -19.93 -42.86 22.36
CA THR A 147 -20.06 -41.50 21.79
C THR A 147 -19.47 -40.50 22.77
N GLU A 148 -18.70 -39.54 22.27
CA GLU A 148 -18.24 -38.38 23.03
C GLU A 148 -19.28 -37.26 22.91
N TYR A 149 -19.69 -36.72 24.05
CA TYR A 149 -20.66 -35.63 24.16
C TYR A 149 -19.95 -34.38 24.68
N GLU A 150 -20.35 -33.23 24.14
CA GLU A 150 -19.76 -31.93 24.44
C GLU A 150 -20.84 -30.94 24.91
N PHE A 151 -20.54 -30.16 25.94
CA PHE A 151 -21.41 -29.15 26.53
C PHE A 151 -20.63 -27.85 26.77
N ASN A 152 -20.90 -26.82 25.97
CA ASN A 152 -20.22 -25.52 26.07
C ASN A 152 -20.88 -24.61 27.12
N PHE A 153 -20.14 -24.32 28.18
CA PHE A 153 -20.47 -23.39 29.28
C PHE A 153 -19.54 -22.18 29.33
N SER A 154 -18.83 -21.85 28.24
CA SER A 154 -17.86 -20.74 28.21
C SER A 154 -18.51 -19.37 28.49
N SER A 155 -19.83 -19.22 28.28
CA SER A 155 -20.59 -18.03 28.67
C SER A 155 -20.61 -17.79 30.19
N GLU A 156 -20.34 -18.83 30.97
CA GLU A 156 -20.38 -18.82 32.43
C GLU A 156 -18.99 -18.57 33.05
N ALA A 157 -18.01 -18.14 32.25
CA ALA A 157 -16.63 -17.92 32.70
C ALA A 157 -16.49 -16.93 33.88
N THR A 158 -17.46 -16.04 34.08
CA THR A 158 -17.49 -15.07 35.19
C THR A 158 -18.47 -15.44 36.31
N GLU A 159 -19.17 -16.56 36.18
CA GLU A 159 -20.18 -17.02 37.13
C GLU A 159 -19.57 -17.89 38.24
N ASN A 160 -20.33 -18.16 39.31
CA ASN A 160 -19.83 -18.86 40.50
C ASN A 160 -20.55 -20.17 40.83
N HIS A 161 -20.99 -20.89 39.79
CA HIS A 161 -21.56 -22.24 39.91
C HIS A 161 -20.61 -23.18 40.67
N THR A 162 -21.14 -24.00 41.57
CA THR A 162 -20.34 -24.91 42.41
C THR A 162 -20.61 -26.38 42.16
N LYS A 163 -21.60 -26.70 41.32
CA LYS A 163 -22.04 -28.06 41.03
C LYS A 163 -22.18 -28.31 39.54
N LEU A 164 -21.74 -29.49 39.12
CA LEU A 164 -22.02 -30.08 37.82
C LEU A 164 -23.03 -31.21 38.02
N VAL A 165 -24.15 -31.16 37.32
CA VAL A 165 -25.24 -32.13 37.45
C VAL A 165 -25.51 -32.77 36.10
N ILE A 166 -25.44 -34.09 36.04
CA ILE A 166 -25.59 -34.88 34.81
C ILE A 166 -26.84 -35.75 34.95
N PHE A 167 -27.81 -35.53 34.08
CA PHE A 167 -29.04 -36.31 33.99
C PHE A 167 -28.93 -37.24 32.80
N PHE A 168 -29.14 -38.53 33.06
CA PHE A 168 -29.33 -39.51 32.01
C PHE A 168 -30.84 -39.63 31.74
N ASN A 169 -31.23 -39.74 30.47
CA ASN A 169 -32.64 -39.83 30.05
C ASN A 169 -33.57 -38.75 30.66
N ALA A 170 -33.10 -37.50 30.71
CA ALA A 170 -33.74 -36.44 31.46
C ALA A 170 -35.22 -36.23 31.09
N GLY A 171 -36.09 -36.17 32.11
CA GLY A 171 -37.53 -35.96 31.97
C GLY A 171 -38.33 -37.25 31.73
N VAL A 172 -37.71 -38.42 31.83
CA VAL A 172 -38.35 -39.73 31.59
C VAL A 172 -38.25 -40.62 32.83
N GLU A 173 -39.40 -41.02 33.39
CA GLU A 173 -39.45 -42.04 34.45
C GLU A 173 -39.00 -43.39 33.88
N SER A 174 -38.01 -44.03 34.51
CA SER A 174 -37.44 -45.30 34.07
C SER A 174 -37.84 -46.46 35.01
N SER A 175 -37.48 -47.71 34.66
CA SER A 175 -37.62 -48.84 35.59
C SER A 175 -36.58 -48.86 36.71
N GLY A 176 -35.66 -47.88 36.76
CA GLY A 176 -34.56 -47.81 37.72
C GLY A 176 -33.47 -48.86 37.45
N THR A 177 -33.35 -49.31 36.20
CA THR A 177 -32.45 -50.39 35.79
C THR A 177 -31.58 -50.01 34.59
N ASP A 178 -31.70 -48.78 34.10
CA ASP A 178 -31.06 -48.33 32.88
C ASP A 178 -29.58 -48.08 33.16
N GLU A 179 -28.71 -48.80 32.43
CA GLU A 179 -27.26 -48.76 32.65
C GLU A 179 -26.58 -47.76 31.72
N TYR A 180 -25.73 -46.92 32.31
CA TYR A 180 -24.88 -45.97 31.59
C TYR A 180 -23.43 -46.23 31.94
N PHE A 181 -22.61 -46.43 30.91
CA PHE A 181 -21.16 -46.46 31.03
C PHE A 181 -20.61 -45.09 30.63
N ILE A 182 -19.78 -44.51 31.49
CA ILE A 182 -19.21 -43.18 31.31
C ILE A 182 -17.70 -43.20 31.44
N ASP A 183 -17.02 -42.34 30.71
CA ASP A 183 -15.56 -42.23 30.75
C ASP A 183 -15.08 -40.87 30.29
N ASP A 184 -13.81 -40.55 30.59
CA ASP A 184 -13.15 -39.30 30.21
C ASP A 184 -14.01 -38.05 30.48
N LEU A 185 -14.35 -37.82 31.76
CA LEU A 185 -15.06 -36.60 32.17
C LEU A 185 -14.03 -35.50 32.41
N PHE A 186 -14.04 -34.42 31.61
CA PHE A 186 -13.08 -33.32 31.74
C PHE A 186 -13.59 -31.98 31.19
N TRP A 187 -12.93 -30.89 31.60
CA TRP A 187 -13.10 -29.55 31.05
C TRP A 187 -12.04 -29.26 29.98
N ASP A 188 -12.47 -29.03 28.74
CA ASP A 188 -11.64 -28.72 27.57
C ASP A 188 -11.55 -27.20 27.33
N LYS A 189 -10.47 -26.80 26.65
CA LYS A 189 -10.13 -25.43 26.26
C LYS A 189 -10.77 -24.99 24.94
N SER A 190 -11.31 -25.90 24.12
CA SER A 190 -11.68 -25.60 22.74
C SER A 190 -12.95 -24.74 22.65
N ILE A 191 -12.78 -23.43 22.60
CA ILE A 191 -13.69 -22.56 21.84
C ILE A 191 -13.26 -22.75 20.38
N ASP A 192 -14.14 -23.23 19.49
CA ASP A 192 -13.89 -23.11 18.06
C ASP A 192 -13.93 -21.61 17.72
N PRO A 193 -12.79 -20.96 17.39
CA PRO A 193 -12.75 -19.53 17.11
C PRO A 193 -13.58 -19.16 15.87
N CYS A 194 -13.96 -20.15 15.06
CA CYS A 194 -14.75 -19.97 13.86
C CYS A 194 -16.23 -20.33 14.03
N GLU A 195 -16.66 -20.75 15.24
CA GLU A 195 -18.07 -21.05 15.50
C GLU A 195 -18.93 -19.79 15.27
N GLY A 196 -19.92 -19.90 14.37
CA GLY A 196 -20.84 -18.80 14.04
C GLY A 196 -20.31 -17.78 13.02
N VAL A 197 -19.10 -17.96 12.48
CA VAL A 197 -18.60 -17.13 11.37
C VAL A 197 -19.42 -17.42 10.10
N THR A 198 -20.10 -16.39 9.58
CA THR A 198 -20.83 -16.48 8.31
C THR A 198 -19.86 -16.30 7.15
N ALA A 199 -19.92 -17.19 6.16
CA ALA A 199 -19.07 -17.13 4.97
C ALA A 199 -19.27 -15.83 4.17
N ASP A 200 -18.17 -15.14 3.90
CA ASP A 200 -18.08 -14.04 2.94
C ASP A 200 -17.46 -14.56 1.63
N LEU A 201 -18.31 -14.78 0.63
CA LEU A 201 -17.90 -15.38 -0.64
C LEU A 201 -17.01 -14.48 -1.51
N SER A 202 -16.79 -13.22 -1.12
CA SER A 202 -15.77 -12.37 -1.75
C SER A 202 -14.35 -12.77 -1.32
N ILE A 203 -14.21 -13.41 -0.15
CA ILE A 203 -12.95 -13.92 0.39
C ILE A 203 -12.78 -15.35 -0.11
N ILE A 204 -11.67 -15.61 -0.81
CA ILE A 204 -11.27 -16.95 -1.25
C ILE A 204 -10.66 -17.70 -0.07
N SER A 205 -9.67 -17.09 0.59
CA SER A 205 -9.08 -17.59 1.83
C SER A 205 -8.44 -16.45 2.61
N ASP A 206 -8.84 -16.28 3.87
CA ASP A 206 -8.05 -15.55 4.87
C ASP A 206 -7.13 -16.48 5.67
N PHE A 207 -7.17 -17.80 5.45
CA PHE A 207 -6.43 -18.81 6.24
C PHE A 207 -6.75 -18.82 7.75
N GLN A 208 -7.83 -18.16 8.15
CA GLN A 208 -8.46 -18.28 9.47
C GLN A 208 -9.82 -18.95 9.30
N CYS A 209 -10.91 -18.19 9.49
CA CYS A 209 -12.27 -18.71 9.48
C CYS A 209 -12.95 -18.57 8.11
N GLN A 210 -12.41 -17.76 7.19
CA GLN A 210 -12.92 -17.59 5.84
C GLN A 210 -12.09 -18.38 4.83
N GLN A 211 -12.09 -19.71 4.93
CA GLN A 211 -11.45 -20.62 3.96
C GLN A 211 -12.48 -21.13 2.95
N ASN A 212 -13.09 -20.22 2.20
CA ASN A 212 -14.27 -20.50 1.39
C ASN A 212 -14.00 -21.32 0.13
N ARG A 213 -12.73 -21.49 -0.27
CA ARG A 213 -12.32 -22.28 -1.43
C ARG A 213 -11.09 -23.12 -1.12
N PHE A 214 -10.95 -24.23 -1.83
CA PHE A 214 -9.73 -25.04 -1.79
C PHE A 214 -8.64 -24.38 -2.63
N LEU A 215 -7.45 -24.23 -2.05
CA LEU A 215 -6.29 -23.63 -2.70
C LEU A 215 -5.35 -24.74 -3.17
N GLY A 216 -5.44 -25.10 -4.45
CA GLY A 216 -4.63 -26.11 -5.12
C GLY A 216 -5.44 -27.02 -6.04
N ASP A 217 -4.74 -27.90 -6.76
CA ASP A 217 -5.34 -29.01 -7.50
C ASP A 217 -5.33 -30.26 -6.61
N LYS A 218 -6.50 -30.87 -6.36
CA LYS A 218 -6.63 -32.09 -5.51
C LYS A 218 -5.78 -33.27 -6.01
N THR A 219 -5.27 -33.21 -7.23
CA THR A 219 -4.49 -34.25 -7.88
C THR A 219 -3.01 -33.90 -8.05
N LYS A 220 -2.56 -32.72 -7.58
CA LYS A 220 -1.18 -32.24 -7.71
C LYS A 220 -0.66 -31.64 -6.39
N GLU A 221 0.65 -31.48 -6.29
CA GLU A 221 1.35 -30.82 -5.18
C GLU A 221 1.28 -29.28 -5.28
N THR A 222 0.12 -28.71 -5.62
CA THR A 222 -0.04 -27.26 -5.84
C THR A 222 -0.84 -26.57 -4.73
N SER A 223 -0.75 -27.07 -3.50
CA SER A 223 -1.53 -26.56 -2.37
C SER A 223 -0.85 -25.41 -1.63
N ALA A 224 -1.64 -24.58 -0.96
CA ALA A 224 -1.16 -23.60 0.02
C ALA A 224 -1.64 -23.99 1.43
N PRO A 225 -0.98 -24.95 2.11
CA PRO A 225 -1.35 -25.35 3.46
C PRO A 225 -1.31 -24.19 4.46
N VAL A 226 -2.23 -24.20 5.42
CA VAL A 226 -2.27 -23.27 6.55
C VAL A 226 -1.08 -23.55 7.48
N VAL A 227 -0.32 -22.52 7.82
CA VAL A 227 0.81 -22.55 8.76
C VAL A 227 0.78 -21.32 9.67
N ASP A 228 1.54 -21.34 10.77
CA ASP A 228 1.73 -20.15 11.61
C ASP A 228 2.33 -19.00 10.78
N ASN A 229 1.80 -17.79 10.97
CA ASN A 229 2.33 -16.61 10.30
C ASN A 229 3.80 -16.36 10.73
N PRO A 230 4.79 -16.44 9.81
CA PRO A 230 6.20 -16.26 10.14
C PRO A 230 6.56 -14.81 10.51
N ASP A 231 5.73 -13.84 10.13
CA ASP A 231 5.93 -12.41 10.41
C ASP A 231 4.59 -11.72 10.65
N LYS A 232 4.21 -11.56 11.93
CA LYS A 232 2.98 -10.88 12.36
C LYS A 232 3.21 -9.38 12.49
N SER A 233 3.49 -8.71 11.38
CA SER A 233 3.77 -7.28 11.37
C SER A 233 3.26 -6.56 10.12
N GLY A 234 3.27 -5.22 10.18
CA GLY A 234 2.90 -4.38 9.04
C GLY A 234 1.42 -4.52 8.69
N ILE A 235 1.13 -4.83 7.42
CA ILE A 235 -0.25 -4.98 6.95
C ILE A 235 -0.86 -6.34 7.27
N ASN A 236 -0.10 -7.29 7.83
CA ASN A 236 -0.59 -8.61 8.17
C ASN A 236 -0.20 -9.03 9.60
N GLU A 237 -1.17 -8.94 10.51
CA GLU A 237 -1.02 -9.36 11.92
C GLU A 237 -1.78 -10.67 12.22
N SER A 238 -2.20 -11.40 11.17
CA SER A 238 -2.97 -12.66 11.32
C SER A 238 -2.16 -13.75 12.02
N GLU A 239 -2.87 -14.68 12.67
CA GLU A 239 -2.23 -15.81 13.35
C GLU A 239 -1.69 -16.86 12.36
N PHE A 240 -2.39 -17.07 11.24
CA PHE A 240 -2.13 -18.13 10.28
C PHE A 240 -2.09 -17.59 8.85
N VAL A 241 -1.33 -18.25 7.99
CA VAL A 241 -1.19 -17.87 6.57
C VAL A 241 -1.11 -19.10 5.69
N GLY A 242 -1.30 -18.95 4.38
CA GLY A 242 -1.01 -19.98 3.40
C GLY A 242 0.46 -20.04 3.05
N LYS A 243 1.03 -21.25 2.97
CA LYS A 243 2.41 -21.46 2.49
C LYS A 243 2.41 -22.11 1.12
N TYR A 244 2.71 -21.36 0.08
CA TYR A 244 2.97 -21.90 -1.26
C TYR A 244 4.47 -22.17 -1.44
N THR A 245 4.82 -23.33 -2.00
CA THR A 245 6.22 -23.67 -2.33
C THR A 245 6.30 -23.92 -3.83
N ASP A 246 7.14 -23.15 -4.50
CA ASP A 246 7.54 -23.41 -5.88
C ASP A 246 8.70 -24.42 -5.83
N ASP A 247 8.55 -25.60 -6.45
CA ASP A 247 9.61 -26.60 -6.44
C ASP A 247 10.67 -26.38 -7.54
N GLY A 248 10.45 -25.39 -8.40
CA GLY A 248 11.35 -24.97 -9.46
C GLY A 248 11.44 -25.96 -10.63
N THR A 249 10.60 -27.00 -10.65
CA THR A 249 10.68 -28.04 -11.69
C THR A 249 9.99 -27.62 -12.98
N ASN A 250 9.06 -26.66 -12.95
CA ASN A 250 8.37 -26.16 -14.11
C ASN A 250 8.20 -24.63 -14.05
N ALA A 251 8.50 -23.95 -15.15
CA ALA A 251 8.38 -22.49 -15.24
C ALA A 251 6.95 -21.93 -15.08
N TRP A 252 5.95 -22.81 -14.99
CA TRP A 252 4.54 -22.48 -14.85
C TRP A 252 3.88 -23.22 -13.69
N ASP A 253 4.66 -23.55 -12.66
CA ASP A 253 4.10 -23.96 -11.38
C ASP A 253 3.19 -22.85 -10.86
N ASN A 254 2.05 -23.27 -10.32
CA ASN A 254 0.97 -22.37 -9.98
C ASN A 254 0.18 -22.82 -8.77
N LEU A 255 -0.52 -21.86 -8.19
CA LEU A 255 -1.62 -22.06 -7.28
C LEU A 255 -2.93 -21.91 -8.05
N LEU A 256 -3.67 -23.01 -8.17
CA LEU A 256 -4.96 -23.07 -8.87
C LEU A 256 -6.11 -23.02 -7.86
N ILE A 257 -7.10 -22.17 -8.12
CA ILE A 257 -8.37 -22.14 -7.40
C ILE A 257 -9.50 -22.35 -8.41
N ASP A 258 -10.24 -23.47 -8.27
CA ASP A 258 -11.41 -23.77 -9.08
C ASP A 258 -12.68 -23.33 -8.34
N PHE A 259 -13.43 -22.40 -8.92
CA PHE A 259 -14.70 -21.94 -8.36
C PHE A 259 -15.85 -22.88 -8.71
N GLU A 260 -15.66 -23.80 -9.67
CA GLU A 260 -16.68 -24.70 -10.24
C GLU A 260 -17.83 -23.99 -10.99
N GLU A 261 -18.07 -22.71 -10.70
CA GLU A 261 -19.02 -21.80 -11.32
C GLU A 261 -18.34 -20.52 -11.81
N GLU A 262 -19.06 -19.71 -12.60
CA GLU A 262 -18.54 -18.43 -13.11
C GLU A 262 -18.29 -17.44 -11.98
N ILE A 263 -17.12 -16.82 -12.00
CA ILE A 263 -16.72 -15.79 -11.03
C ILE A 263 -17.47 -14.49 -11.36
N ASP A 264 -18.31 -14.00 -10.43
CA ASP A 264 -19.02 -12.73 -10.59
C ASP A 264 -18.09 -11.53 -10.31
N LEU A 265 -17.65 -10.88 -11.38
CA LEU A 265 -16.80 -9.69 -11.35
C LEU A 265 -17.58 -8.38 -11.57
N SER A 266 -18.92 -8.42 -11.47
CA SER A 266 -19.76 -7.22 -11.72
C SER A 266 -19.57 -6.12 -10.69
N THR A 267 -19.19 -6.49 -9.46
CA THR A 267 -18.97 -5.57 -8.33
C THR A 267 -17.55 -5.72 -7.77
N ASN A 268 -17.12 -6.95 -7.50
CA ASN A 268 -15.82 -7.27 -6.93
C ASN A 268 -14.86 -7.76 -8.03
N SER A 269 -14.25 -6.82 -8.75
CA SER A 269 -13.43 -7.12 -9.93
C SER A 269 -11.93 -7.07 -9.68
N GLN A 270 -11.48 -6.68 -8.49
CA GLN A 270 -10.06 -6.62 -8.14
C GLN A 270 -9.66 -7.85 -7.32
N LEU A 271 -8.80 -8.71 -7.88
CA LEU A 271 -8.19 -9.79 -7.10
C LEU A 271 -7.08 -9.18 -6.23
N LYS A 272 -7.15 -9.43 -4.93
CA LYS A 272 -6.17 -8.97 -3.94
C LYS A 272 -5.56 -10.16 -3.22
N VAL A 273 -4.26 -10.08 -2.95
CA VAL A 273 -3.51 -11.06 -2.15
C VAL A 273 -2.37 -10.37 -1.43
N LYS A 274 -2.22 -10.65 -0.14
CA LYS A 274 -1.01 -10.28 0.60
C LYS A 274 0.04 -11.36 0.38
N ILE A 275 1.26 -10.98 0.03
CA ILE A 275 2.36 -11.90 -0.18
C ILE A 275 3.57 -11.44 0.63
N HIS A 276 4.21 -12.37 1.33
CA HIS A 276 5.52 -12.21 1.96
C HIS A 276 6.48 -13.23 1.33
N SER A 277 7.59 -12.75 0.76
CA SER A 277 8.62 -13.58 0.12
C SER A 277 10.01 -13.02 0.41
N SER A 278 11.04 -13.88 0.33
CA SER A 278 12.45 -13.50 0.44
C SER A 278 13.08 -13.19 -0.94
N LYS A 279 12.30 -13.29 -2.03
CA LYS A 279 12.79 -13.12 -3.40
C LYS A 279 11.97 -12.12 -4.19
N THR A 280 12.64 -11.40 -5.08
CA THR A 280 12.00 -10.58 -6.10
C THR A 280 11.80 -11.40 -7.37
N VAL A 281 10.56 -11.61 -7.80
CA VAL A 281 10.21 -12.49 -8.93
C VAL A 281 9.01 -11.97 -9.71
N PRO A 282 8.82 -12.36 -10.98
CA PRO A 282 7.56 -12.12 -11.70
C PRO A 282 6.38 -12.77 -10.99
N LEU A 283 5.23 -12.11 -11.02
CA LEU A 283 3.96 -12.63 -10.49
C LEU A 283 2.90 -12.50 -11.57
N LEU A 284 2.23 -13.58 -11.91
CA LEU A 284 1.12 -13.57 -12.88
C LEU A 284 -0.17 -14.00 -12.19
N ALA A 285 -1.20 -13.16 -12.28
CA ALA A 285 -2.57 -13.56 -11.97
C ALA A 285 -3.32 -13.82 -13.28
N LYS A 286 -4.07 -14.92 -13.33
CA LYS A 286 -4.79 -15.35 -14.51
C LYS A 286 -6.19 -15.82 -14.17
N LEU A 287 -7.15 -15.48 -15.04
CA LEU A 287 -8.48 -16.07 -15.07
C LEU A 287 -8.59 -17.08 -16.22
N GLU A 288 -9.18 -18.25 -15.95
CA GLU A 288 -9.41 -19.32 -16.93
C GLU A 288 -10.82 -19.94 -16.80
N GLY A 289 -11.18 -20.85 -17.72
CA GLY A 289 -12.48 -21.51 -17.79
C GLY A 289 -13.40 -20.93 -18.86
N GLY A 290 -13.22 -19.64 -19.18
CA GLY A 290 -13.90 -18.93 -20.25
C GLY A 290 -12.91 -18.24 -21.19
N THR A 291 -13.14 -16.96 -21.49
CA THR A 291 -12.16 -16.15 -22.22
C THR A 291 -11.08 -15.66 -21.24
N ALA A 292 -9.90 -16.25 -21.35
CA ALA A 292 -8.80 -16.03 -20.42
C ALA A 292 -8.30 -14.58 -20.42
N MET A 293 -7.87 -14.11 -19.24
CA MET A 293 -7.23 -12.82 -19.05
C MET A 293 -6.01 -13.00 -18.13
N GLU A 294 -4.89 -12.38 -18.50
CA GLU A 294 -3.60 -12.48 -17.83
C GLU A 294 -3.14 -11.09 -17.41
N ILE A 295 -2.76 -10.92 -16.14
CA ILE A 295 -2.24 -9.66 -15.60
C ILE A 295 -0.91 -9.94 -14.92
N TRP A 296 0.15 -9.39 -15.49
CA TRP A 296 1.51 -9.46 -14.94
C TRP A 296 1.76 -8.39 -13.89
N GLY A 297 2.48 -8.77 -12.86
CA GLY A 297 3.11 -7.91 -11.86
C GLY A 297 4.46 -8.48 -11.46
N SER A 298 5.01 -7.97 -10.36
CA SER A 298 6.27 -8.44 -9.79
C SER A 298 6.22 -8.37 -8.28
N ILE A 299 6.69 -9.41 -7.61
CA ILE A 299 7.11 -9.32 -6.21
C ILE A 299 8.44 -8.57 -6.22
N ASP A 300 8.46 -7.33 -5.73
CA ASP A 300 9.60 -6.41 -5.80
C ASP A 300 10.17 -6.03 -4.43
N GLN A 301 9.52 -6.49 -3.37
CA GLN A 301 9.84 -6.20 -1.99
C GLN A 301 9.95 -7.52 -1.22
N THR A 302 11.07 -7.68 -0.52
CA THR A 302 11.37 -8.90 0.24
C THR A 302 11.22 -8.69 1.73
N ASP A 303 11.01 -9.79 2.46
CA ASP A 303 11.02 -9.89 3.92
C ASP A 303 10.06 -8.92 4.63
N LYS A 304 8.91 -8.67 3.98
CA LYS A 304 7.76 -7.96 4.52
C LYS A 304 6.50 -8.31 3.73
N TRP A 305 5.34 -8.07 4.33
CA TRP A 305 4.05 -8.21 3.66
C TRP A 305 3.78 -7.06 2.69
N VAL A 306 3.34 -7.40 1.48
CA VAL A 306 2.85 -6.46 0.46
C VAL A 306 1.51 -6.95 -0.09
N GLU A 307 0.54 -6.05 -0.26
CA GLU A 307 -0.73 -6.35 -0.93
C GLU A 307 -0.59 -6.10 -2.44
N TYR A 308 -0.84 -7.15 -3.22
CA TYR A 308 -0.87 -7.10 -4.68
C TYR A 308 -2.31 -7.06 -5.15
N THR A 309 -2.60 -6.19 -6.11
CA THR A 309 -3.95 -5.99 -6.67
C THR A 309 -3.93 -6.17 -8.18
N PHE A 310 -4.86 -6.98 -8.71
CA PHE A 310 -5.01 -7.25 -10.14
C PHE A 310 -6.41 -6.85 -10.61
N ASP A 311 -6.50 -6.00 -11.63
CA ASP A 311 -7.76 -5.45 -12.13
C ASP A 311 -8.37 -6.30 -13.24
N PHE A 312 -9.35 -7.14 -12.89
CA PHE A 312 -10.07 -8.01 -13.82
C PHE A 312 -11.42 -7.43 -14.29
N ARG A 313 -11.64 -6.10 -14.21
CA ARG A 313 -12.89 -5.48 -14.72
C ARG A 313 -13.22 -5.87 -16.16
N ALA A 314 -12.22 -5.92 -17.03
CA ALA A 314 -12.39 -6.31 -18.43
C ALA A 314 -12.74 -7.80 -18.65
N ALA A 315 -12.67 -8.63 -17.60
CA ALA A 315 -13.06 -10.03 -17.63
C ALA A 315 -14.49 -10.30 -17.16
N ALA A 316 -15.24 -9.27 -16.74
CA ALA A 316 -16.62 -9.43 -16.28
C ALA A 316 -17.52 -10.02 -17.38
N GLY A 317 -18.20 -11.13 -17.09
CA GLY A 317 -19.09 -11.84 -18.03
C GLY A 317 -18.36 -12.71 -19.06
N ASN A 318 -17.06 -12.96 -18.89
CA ASN A 318 -16.28 -13.79 -19.81
C ASN A 318 -16.36 -15.30 -19.53
N GLY A 319 -17.18 -15.77 -18.58
CA GLY A 319 -17.35 -17.19 -18.28
C GLY A 319 -16.17 -17.84 -17.54
N ASN A 320 -15.30 -17.07 -16.90
CA ASN A 320 -14.14 -17.62 -16.19
C ASN A 320 -14.57 -18.26 -14.86
N THR A 321 -14.03 -19.45 -14.59
CA THR A 321 -14.34 -20.27 -13.41
C THR A 321 -13.12 -20.59 -12.56
N LYS A 322 -11.93 -20.13 -12.94
CA LYS A 322 -10.66 -20.44 -12.28
C LYS A 322 -9.83 -19.19 -12.08
N VAL A 323 -9.18 -19.11 -10.91
CA VAL A 323 -8.08 -18.19 -10.63
C VAL A 323 -6.80 -19.00 -10.60
N VAL A 324 -5.75 -18.51 -11.27
CA VAL A 324 -4.43 -19.15 -11.29
C VAL A 324 -3.38 -18.11 -10.97
N LEU A 325 -2.59 -18.35 -9.93
CA LEU A 325 -1.46 -17.50 -9.53
C LEU A 325 -0.15 -18.22 -9.85
N PHE A 326 0.74 -17.58 -10.60
CA PHE A 326 2.08 -18.09 -10.89
C PHE A 326 3.10 -17.22 -10.15
N PHE A 327 3.68 -17.78 -9.11
CA PHE A 327 4.83 -17.19 -8.44
C PHE A 327 6.07 -17.55 -9.26
N ASN A 328 6.91 -16.57 -9.58
CA ASN A 328 8.05 -16.75 -10.49
C ASN A 328 7.67 -17.22 -11.92
N GLY A 329 6.49 -16.80 -12.40
CA GLY A 329 5.95 -17.24 -13.69
C GLY A 329 6.89 -17.00 -14.88
N GLY A 330 7.05 -18.01 -15.73
CA GLY A 330 7.91 -17.98 -16.91
C GLY A 330 9.40 -18.20 -16.64
N LYS A 331 9.79 -18.51 -15.40
CA LYS A 331 11.18 -18.77 -15.01
C LYS A 331 11.35 -20.20 -14.51
N SER A 332 12.37 -20.89 -15.01
CA SER A 332 12.71 -22.27 -14.59
C SER A 332 13.91 -22.28 -13.64
N ASP A 333 14.03 -21.28 -12.78
CA ASP A 333 15.13 -21.07 -11.83
C ASP A 333 14.66 -21.08 -10.37
N GLY A 334 13.41 -21.50 -10.12
CA GLY A 334 12.93 -21.78 -8.78
C GLY A 334 13.76 -22.87 -8.11
N ALA A 335 13.77 -22.87 -6.78
CA ALA A 335 14.38 -23.91 -5.95
C ALA A 335 13.35 -24.46 -4.97
N THR A 336 13.50 -25.71 -4.51
CA THR A 336 12.59 -26.34 -3.53
C THR A 336 12.42 -25.58 -2.21
N GLU A 337 13.25 -24.58 -1.97
CA GLU A 337 13.20 -23.69 -0.81
C GLU A 337 12.44 -22.37 -1.09
N ASP A 338 11.91 -22.16 -2.31
CA ASP A 338 11.22 -20.94 -2.70
C ASP A 338 9.80 -20.93 -2.15
N VAL A 339 9.68 -20.29 -0.99
CA VAL A 339 8.45 -20.18 -0.24
C VAL A 339 7.84 -18.80 -0.41
N TYR A 340 6.55 -18.79 -0.70
CA TYR A 340 5.71 -17.61 -0.75
C TYR A 340 4.60 -17.79 0.29
N TYR A 341 4.62 -16.94 1.32
CA TYR A 341 3.52 -16.89 2.27
C TYR A 341 2.45 -15.96 1.72
N ILE A 342 1.21 -16.42 1.74
CA ILE A 342 0.06 -15.69 1.19
C ILE A 342 -1.04 -15.56 2.23
N ASP A 343 -1.77 -14.46 2.18
CA ASP A 343 -2.88 -14.21 3.06
C ASP A 343 -3.93 -13.27 2.42
N ASP A 344 -5.12 -13.19 3.00
CA ASP A 344 -6.21 -12.31 2.57
C ASP A 344 -6.52 -12.38 1.07
N LEU A 345 -6.54 -13.58 0.49
CA LEU A 345 -6.84 -13.78 -0.92
C LEU A 345 -8.34 -13.56 -1.16
N LYS A 346 -8.70 -12.51 -1.90
CA LYS A 346 -10.11 -12.09 -2.09
C LYS A 346 -10.34 -11.30 -3.37
N PHE A 347 -11.60 -11.22 -3.79
CA PHE A 347 -12.06 -10.22 -4.75
C PHE A 347 -12.65 -9.01 -4.01
N ALA A 348 -12.22 -7.81 -4.37
CA ALA A 348 -12.67 -6.55 -3.81
C ALA A 348 -13.26 -5.63 -4.90
N PRO A 349 -14.10 -4.64 -4.53
CA PRO A 349 -14.57 -3.63 -5.47
C PRO A 349 -13.41 -2.82 -6.05
N TRP A 350 -13.50 -2.47 -7.33
CA TRP A 350 -12.66 -1.42 -7.88
C TRP A 350 -13.08 -0.07 -7.32
N VAL A 351 -12.12 0.67 -6.78
CA VAL A 351 -12.31 2.06 -6.35
C VAL A 351 -11.54 2.93 -7.31
N ASP A 352 -12.23 3.91 -7.90
CA ASP A 352 -11.59 4.91 -8.76
C ASP A 352 -10.53 5.67 -7.94
N PRO A 353 -9.24 5.59 -8.28
CA PRO A 353 -8.19 6.30 -7.56
C PRO A 353 -8.39 7.82 -7.59
N CYS A 354 -9.16 8.33 -8.56
CA CYS A 354 -9.44 9.75 -8.72
C CYS A 354 -10.70 10.20 -7.98
N ILE A 355 -11.42 9.30 -7.30
CA ILE A 355 -12.62 9.68 -6.56
C ILE A 355 -12.28 10.68 -5.44
N GLY A 356 -12.98 11.81 -5.43
CA GLY A 356 -12.83 12.84 -4.40
C GLY A 356 -11.62 13.76 -4.57
N ILE A 357 -10.83 13.62 -5.64
CA ILE A 357 -9.77 14.57 -5.98
C ILE A 357 -10.42 15.84 -6.56
N PRO A 358 -10.28 17.03 -5.91
CA PRO A 358 -10.83 18.28 -6.44
C PRO A 358 -10.09 18.70 -7.72
N ALA A 359 -10.82 19.25 -8.68
CA ALA A 359 -10.24 19.80 -9.90
C ALA A 359 -9.34 21.00 -9.60
N ASP A 360 -8.11 20.98 -10.12
CA ASP A 360 -7.21 22.12 -10.22
C ASP A 360 -7.24 22.67 -11.65
N LEU A 361 -7.97 23.77 -11.84
CA LEU A 361 -8.18 24.37 -13.17
C LEU A 361 -6.91 24.99 -13.78
N SER A 362 -5.80 25.06 -13.03
CA SER A 362 -4.50 25.39 -13.63
C SER A 362 -3.92 24.22 -14.44
N ILE A 363 -4.35 22.98 -14.14
CA ILE A 363 -3.93 21.77 -14.85
C ILE A 363 -4.92 21.50 -15.98
N ILE A 364 -4.39 21.49 -17.20
CA ILE A 364 -5.16 21.13 -18.40
C ILE A 364 -5.39 19.62 -18.41
N SER A 365 -4.29 18.87 -18.34
CA SER A 365 -4.28 17.40 -18.25
C SER A 365 -2.99 16.91 -17.60
N ASP A 366 -3.10 16.10 -16.54
CA ASP A 366 -2.03 15.20 -16.08
C ASP A 366 -2.17 13.78 -16.68
N PHE A 367 -3.31 13.47 -17.31
CA PHE A 367 -3.62 12.13 -17.86
C PHE A 367 -3.85 11.04 -16.81
N GLU A 368 -3.98 11.42 -15.54
CA GLU A 368 -4.50 10.59 -14.47
C GLU A 368 -5.81 11.20 -13.93
N CYS A 369 -5.74 11.97 -12.85
CA CYS A 369 -6.92 12.44 -12.13
C CYS A 369 -7.33 13.87 -12.49
N GLN A 370 -6.44 14.67 -13.05
CA GLN A 370 -6.68 16.06 -13.46
C GLN A 370 -6.80 16.15 -14.97
N GLN A 371 -7.92 15.70 -15.52
CA GLN A 371 -8.26 15.85 -16.94
C GLN A 371 -9.35 16.91 -17.11
N ASN A 372 -9.03 18.15 -16.75
CA ASN A 372 -10.03 19.20 -16.52
C ASN A 372 -10.60 19.79 -17.82
N TYR A 373 -9.95 19.56 -18.96
CA TYR A 373 -10.36 20.11 -20.25
C TYR A 373 -10.26 19.08 -21.38
N THR A 374 -11.11 19.24 -22.40
CA THR A 374 -11.15 18.35 -23.57
C THR A 374 -10.35 18.93 -24.73
N PHE A 375 -9.55 18.08 -25.39
CA PHE A 375 -8.89 18.43 -26.66
C PHE A 375 -9.90 18.40 -27.83
N GLN A 376 -10.01 19.49 -28.58
CA GLN A 376 -11.09 19.66 -29.58
C GLN A 376 -10.72 19.31 -31.02
N ASN A 377 -9.43 19.36 -31.37
CA ASN A 377 -8.94 19.06 -32.72
C ASN A 377 -8.40 17.63 -32.74
N ASP A 378 -7.10 17.48 -32.52
CA ASP A 378 -6.47 16.18 -32.36
C ASP A 378 -6.57 15.72 -30.91
N SER A 379 -6.52 14.40 -30.73
CA SER A 379 -6.57 13.78 -29.41
C SER A 379 -5.18 13.40 -28.92
N ALA A 380 -4.97 13.49 -27.61
CA ALA A 380 -3.90 12.80 -26.90
C ALA A 380 -4.50 11.67 -26.06
N PRO A 381 -4.78 10.48 -26.62
CA PRO A 381 -5.26 9.33 -25.85
C PRO A 381 -4.33 9.01 -24.68
N VAL A 382 -4.94 8.67 -23.53
CA VAL A 382 -4.24 8.20 -22.33
C VAL A 382 -3.68 6.80 -22.61
N VAL A 383 -2.37 6.66 -22.48
CA VAL A 383 -1.64 5.38 -22.63
C VAL A 383 -0.73 5.16 -21.41
N ALA A 384 -0.32 3.91 -21.18
CA ALA A 384 0.68 3.63 -20.15
C ALA A 384 1.99 4.37 -20.47
N ASN A 385 2.60 4.99 -19.46
CA ASN A 385 3.84 5.73 -19.65
C ASN A 385 4.95 4.80 -20.17
N PRO A 386 5.49 5.03 -21.40
CA PRO A 386 6.49 4.15 -22.00
C PRO A 386 7.87 4.27 -21.34
N ASN A 387 8.11 5.33 -20.55
CA ASN A 387 9.36 5.55 -19.83
C ASN A 387 9.08 6.24 -18.48
N LYS A 388 8.92 5.46 -17.41
CA LYS A 388 8.71 5.96 -16.03
C LYS A 388 10.03 6.33 -15.35
N SER A 389 10.77 7.29 -15.92
CA SER A 389 12.04 7.74 -15.37
C SER A 389 12.30 9.22 -15.61
N GLY A 390 13.33 9.76 -14.94
CA GLY A 390 13.71 11.17 -15.07
C GLY A 390 12.62 12.11 -14.53
N GLU A 391 12.29 13.14 -15.31
CA GLU A 391 11.32 14.18 -14.96
C GLU A 391 9.88 13.66 -14.86
N ASN A 392 9.59 12.47 -15.40
CA ASN A 392 8.25 11.91 -15.38
C ASN A 392 8.23 10.45 -14.94
N THR A 393 7.54 10.19 -13.82
CA THR A 393 7.40 8.86 -13.22
C THR A 393 5.93 8.44 -13.11
N SER A 394 5.02 9.16 -13.77
CA SER A 394 3.59 8.87 -13.83
C SER A 394 3.30 7.48 -14.41
N ASP A 395 2.12 6.96 -14.08
CA ASP A 395 1.65 5.69 -14.64
C ASP A 395 1.12 5.83 -16.06
N PHE A 396 0.55 6.99 -16.39
CA PHE A 396 -0.14 7.25 -17.65
C PHE A 396 0.24 8.60 -18.23
N VAL A 397 0.18 8.72 -19.56
CA VAL A 397 0.57 9.92 -20.32
C VAL A 397 -0.35 10.06 -21.54
N GLY A 398 -0.39 11.24 -22.15
CA GLY A 398 -1.03 11.45 -23.45
C GLY A 398 -0.12 11.05 -24.59
N GLU A 399 -0.62 10.36 -25.61
CA GLU A 399 0.10 10.09 -26.87
C GLU A 399 -0.43 10.97 -28.00
N PHE A 400 0.36 11.93 -28.49
CA PHE A 400 0.05 12.69 -29.70
C PHE A 400 0.83 12.12 -30.90
N THR A 401 0.17 11.93 -32.04
CA THR A 401 0.80 11.45 -33.28
C THR A 401 0.79 12.56 -34.32
N ASP A 402 1.96 12.88 -34.87
CA ASP A 402 2.09 13.75 -36.06
C ASP A 402 2.22 12.86 -37.30
N ASP A 403 1.14 12.70 -38.07
CA ASP A 403 1.14 11.82 -39.23
C ASP A 403 1.75 12.45 -40.50
N GLY A 404 2.18 13.72 -40.42
CA GLY A 404 2.76 14.50 -41.51
C GLY A 404 1.77 14.92 -42.59
N THR A 405 0.48 14.66 -42.43
CA THR A 405 -0.54 15.05 -43.43
C THR A 405 -0.88 16.53 -43.38
N ASN A 406 -0.65 17.19 -42.24
CA ASN A 406 -0.90 18.61 -42.05
C ASN A 406 0.18 19.25 -41.16
N ALA A 407 0.74 20.38 -41.62
CA ALA A 407 1.85 21.05 -40.93
C ALA A 407 1.49 21.71 -39.60
N TRP A 408 0.20 21.71 -39.24
CA TRP A 408 -0.35 22.45 -38.12
C TRP A 408 -1.29 21.59 -37.28
N ASP A 409 -1.03 20.29 -37.22
CA ASP A 409 -1.70 19.40 -36.27
C ASP A 409 -1.42 19.87 -34.84
N ASN A 410 -2.45 19.81 -34.00
CA ASN A 410 -2.42 20.51 -32.72
C ASN A 410 -3.39 19.96 -31.68
N LEU A 411 -2.96 20.15 -30.43
CA LEU A 411 -3.84 20.06 -29.28
C LEU A 411 -4.44 21.44 -28.99
N LEU A 412 -5.75 21.56 -29.19
CA LEU A 412 -6.51 22.77 -28.87
C LEU A 412 -7.38 22.54 -27.65
N VAL A 413 -7.32 23.47 -26.71
CA VAL A 413 -8.18 23.54 -25.53
C VAL A 413 -8.88 24.90 -25.50
N ASP A 414 -10.21 24.89 -25.40
CA ASP A 414 -11.02 26.09 -25.14
C ASP A 414 -11.49 26.07 -23.68
N PHE A 415 -11.05 27.06 -22.91
CA PHE A 415 -11.41 27.22 -21.51
C PHE A 415 -12.84 27.75 -21.35
N GLY A 416 -13.46 28.26 -22.42
CA GLY A 416 -14.80 28.86 -22.40
C GLY A 416 -14.89 30.22 -21.69
N ALA A 417 -13.82 30.63 -21.01
CA ALA A 417 -13.64 31.92 -20.35
C ALA A 417 -12.19 32.38 -20.50
N GLU A 418 -11.93 33.64 -20.14
CA GLU A 418 -10.57 34.18 -20.14
C GLU A 418 -9.67 33.40 -19.18
N ILE A 419 -8.47 33.05 -19.64
CA ILE A 419 -7.44 32.37 -18.86
C ILE A 419 -6.80 33.42 -17.92
N ASP A 420 -6.84 33.17 -16.61
CA ASP A 420 -6.21 34.06 -15.62
C ASP A 420 -4.69 33.84 -15.57
N LEU A 421 -3.97 34.66 -16.32
CA LEU A 421 -2.50 34.68 -16.36
C LEU A 421 -1.89 35.70 -15.38
N SER A 422 -2.64 36.21 -14.40
CA SER A 422 -2.09 37.18 -13.43
C SER A 422 -1.08 36.56 -12.47
N SER A 423 -1.19 35.25 -12.24
CA SER A 423 -0.33 34.48 -11.33
C SER A 423 0.23 33.22 -11.98
N ASN A 424 -0.58 32.48 -12.75
CA ASN A 424 -0.18 31.27 -13.47
C ASN A 424 0.08 31.58 -14.95
N ASN A 425 1.19 32.25 -15.23
CA ASN A 425 1.52 32.79 -16.55
C ASN A 425 2.47 31.92 -17.39
N GLN A 426 3.01 30.83 -16.83
CA GLN A 426 3.86 29.90 -17.55
C GLN A 426 3.06 28.68 -17.99
N LEU A 427 2.95 28.44 -19.30
CA LEU A 427 2.45 27.17 -19.81
C LEU A 427 3.58 26.14 -19.74
N ASN A 428 3.36 25.03 -19.06
CA ASN A 428 4.30 23.94 -18.87
C ASN A 428 3.76 22.66 -19.49
N ILE A 429 4.64 21.88 -20.11
CA ILE A 429 4.33 20.55 -20.61
C ILE A 429 5.58 19.69 -20.59
N LYS A 430 5.46 18.47 -20.05
CA LYS A 430 6.50 17.45 -20.19
C LYS A 430 6.32 16.75 -21.52
N VAL A 431 7.41 16.58 -22.26
CA VAL A 431 7.40 15.90 -23.56
C VAL A 431 8.51 14.85 -23.60
N LEU A 432 8.17 13.66 -24.07
CA LEU A 432 9.07 12.59 -24.46
C LEU A 432 8.86 12.31 -25.96
N SER A 433 9.94 12.42 -26.73
CA SER A 433 9.95 12.14 -28.17
C SER A 433 11.29 11.55 -28.59
N ASP A 434 11.34 10.85 -29.72
CA ASP A 434 12.58 10.43 -30.37
C ASP A 434 13.06 11.45 -31.43
N LYS A 435 12.33 12.56 -31.62
CA LYS A 435 12.65 13.61 -32.59
C LYS A 435 13.04 14.92 -31.92
N SER A 436 13.91 15.65 -32.61
CA SER A 436 14.14 17.07 -32.33
C SER A 436 13.45 17.91 -33.40
N VAL A 437 12.43 18.67 -32.99
CA VAL A 437 11.51 19.39 -33.90
C VAL A 437 11.02 20.70 -33.27
N PRO A 438 10.48 21.64 -34.05
CA PRO A 438 9.82 22.83 -33.52
C PRO A 438 8.59 22.48 -32.67
N ILE A 439 8.35 23.26 -31.62
CA ILE A 439 7.10 23.25 -30.86
C ILE A 439 6.58 24.68 -30.76
N LEU A 440 5.28 24.88 -30.94
CA LEU A 440 4.65 26.20 -30.84
C LEU A 440 3.53 26.15 -29.80
N ALA A 441 3.63 27.00 -28.78
CA ALA A 441 2.51 27.30 -27.90
C ALA A 441 1.85 28.61 -28.34
N LYS A 442 0.52 28.62 -28.41
CA LYS A 442 -0.26 29.74 -28.90
C LYS A 442 -1.48 30.01 -28.02
N LEU A 443 -1.75 31.30 -27.78
CA LEU A 443 -2.99 31.76 -27.16
C LEU A 443 -3.92 32.39 -28.19
N GLU A 444 -5.21 32.05 -28.14
CA GLU A 444 -6.27 32.58 -29.01
C GLU A 444 -7.51 33.02 -28.21
N GLY A 445 -8.54 33.53 -28.89
CA GLY A 445 -9.77 34.06 -28.26
C GLY A 445 -9.70 35.54 -27.86
N GLY A 446 -8.50 36.06 -27.66
CA GLY A 446 -8.20 37.47 -27.39
C GLY A 446 -7.10 38.01 -28.32
N THR A 447 -6.17 38.81 -27.79
CA THR A 447 -4.98 39.20 -28.55
C THR A 447 -4.06 37.99 -28.72
N VAL A 448 -3.83 37.57 -29.96
CA VAL A 448 -3.02 36.38 -30.26
C VAL A 448 -1.57 36.58 -29.79
N MET A 449 -1.03 35.56 -29.14
CA MET A 449 0.39 35.48 -28.77
C MET A 449 0.92 34.09 -29.12
N GLU A 450 2.10 34.05 -29.73
CA GLU A 450 2.77 32.84 -30.22
C GLU A 450 4.18 32.78 -29.63
N ILE A 451 4.54 31.64 -29.06
CA ILE A 451 5.87 31.40 -28.49
C ILE A 451 6.42 30.11 -29.09
N TRP A 452 7.49 30.26 -29.86
CA TRP A 452 8.22 29.14 -30.47
C TRP A 452 9.25 28.57 -29.52
N GLY A 453 9.35 27.25 -29.49
CA GLY A 453 10.40 26.49 -28.84
C GLY A 453 10.94 25.39 -29.76
N THR A 454 11.79 24.55 -29.22
CA THR A 454 12.33 23.37 -29.93
C THR A 454 12.36 22.22 -28.94
N ILE A 455 11.74 21.10 -29.31
CA ILE A 455 11.97 19.82 -28.65
C ILE A 455 13.40 19.41 -29.00
N ASP A 456 14.29 19.41 -28.01
CA ASP A 456 15.74 19.29 -28.18
C ASP A 456 16.34 18.12 -27.40
N VAL A 457 15.54 17.47 -26.54
CA VAL A 457 15.90 16.24 -25.82
C VAL A 457 15.13 15.07 -26.44
N THR A 458 15.87 14.04 -26.86
CA THR A 458 15.30 12.82 -27.44
C THR A 458 15.51 11.62 -26.53
N GLY A 459 14.53 10.73 -26.46
CA GLY A 459 14.57 9.50 -25.66
C GLY A 459 14.35 9.67 -24.15
N ASP A 460 14.41 10.91 -23.64
CA ASP A 460 14.20 11.27 -22.24
C ASP A 460 13.12 12.34 -22.10
N TRP A 461 12.47 12.38 -20.93
CA TRP A 461 11.49 13.41 -20.60
C TRP A 461 12.16 14.77 -20.35
N LYS A 462 11.56 15.83 -20.89
CA LYS A 462 11.91 17.22 -20.56
C LYS A 462 10.66 18.07 -20.37
N ASN A 463 10.68 18.95 -19.38
CA ASN A 463 9.66 19.99 -19.21
C ASN A 463 9.97 21.19 -20.12
N TYR A 464 8.99 21.61 -20.92
CA TYR A 464 9.04 22.79 -21.77
C TYR A 464 8.12 23.86 -21.20
N THR A 465 8.64 25.08 -21.10
CA THR A 465 7.95 26.21 -20.47
C THR A 465 7.82 27.36 -21.46
N PHE A 466 6.62 27.93 -21.56
CA PHE A 466 6.31 29.07 -22.42
C PHE A 466 5.75 30.22 -21.59
N ASP A 467 6.42 31.39 -21.65
CA ASP A 467 6.11 32.56 -20.85
C ASP A 467 5.02 33.45 -21.48
N PHE A 468 3.79 33.31 -21.00
CA PHE A 468 2.66 34.13 -21.41
C PHE A 468 2.38 35.31 -20.47
N SER A 469 3.36 35.77 -19.67
CA SER A 469 3.19 36.92 -18.78
C SER A 469 2.68 38.17 -19.50
N ALA A 470 3.16 38.42 -20.73
CA ALA A 470 2.73 39.55 -21.54
C ALA A 470 1.28 39.41 -22.09
N ALA A 471 0.65 38.24 -21.92
CA ALA A 471 -0.73 37.99 -22.32
C ALA A 471 -1.75 38.19 -21.18
N ALA A 472 -1.31 38.54 -19.96
CA ALA A 472 -2.22 38.81 -18.85
C ALA A 472 -3.21 39.94 -19.18
N GLY A 473 -4.51 39.64 -19.11
CA GLY A 473 -5.59 40.59 -19.41
C GLY A 473 -5.87 40.81 -20.91
N ASN A 474 -5.33 39.97 -21.79
CA ASN A 474 -5.54 40.09 -23.23
C ASN A 474 -6.82 39.40 -23.75
N GLY A 475 -7.65 38.82 -22.88
CA GLY A 475 -8.91 38.19 -23.26
C GLY A 475 -8.77 36.80 -23.88
N ASN A 476 -7.60 36.15 -23.76
CA ASN A 476 -7.37 34.83 -24.36
C ASN A 476 -8.19 33.75 -23.66
N THR A 477 -8.88 32.90 -24.43
CA THR A 477 -9.72 31.80 -23.90
C THR A 477 -9.27 30.42 -24.38
N LYS A 478 -8.26 30.36 -25.26
CA LYS A 478 -7.80 29.11 -25.87
C LYS A 478 -6.30 28.98 -25.78
N VAL A 479 -5.85 27.75 -25.58
CA VAL A 479 -4.47 27.31 -25.75
C VAL A 479 -4.41 26.36 -26.94
N VAL A 480 -3.41 26.54 -27.79
CA VAL A 480 -3.12 25.65 -28.92
C VAL A 480 -1.65 25.26 -28.87
N LEU A 481 -1.36 23.97 -28.92
CA LEU A 481 0.00 23.43 -28.92
C LEU A 481 0.25 22.64 -30.19
N PHE A 482 1.28 23.01 -30.95
CA PHE A 482 1.66 22.36 -32.19
C PHE A 482 2.98 21.62 -31.99
N PHE A 483 2.97 20.31 -32.22
CA PHE A 483 4.19 19.50 -32.31
C PHE A 483 4.66 19.50 -33.76
N ASN A 484 5.97 19.62 -33.98
CA ASN A 484 6.56 19.74 -35.31
C ASN A 484 5.97 20.89 -36.15
N GLY A 485 5.60 21.99 -35.48
CA GLY A 485 4.82 23.07 -36.09
C GLY A 485 5.48 23.65 -37.35
N GLY A 486 4.69 23.72 -38.42
CA GLY A 486 5.10 24.23 -39.73
C GLY A 486 5.86 23.25 -40.61
N GLN A 487 6.05 21.99 -40.20
CA GLN A 487 6.69 20.94 -40.99
C GLN A 487 5.68 19.91 -41.51
N THR A 488 5.91 19.35 -42.69
CA THR A 488 5.08 18.26 -43.27
C THR A 488 5.89 16.98 -43.44
N ASP A 489 6.84 16.73 -42.55
CA ASP A 489 7.77 15.60 -42.60
C ASP A 489 7.51 14.55 -41.50
N GLY A 490 6.45 14.74 -40.71
CA GLY A 490 5.92 13.74 -39.80
C GLY A 490 5.46 12.46 -40.50
N THR A 491 5.21 11.43 -39.70
CA THR A 491 4.78 10.10 -40.13
C THR A 491 3.93 9.47 -39.03
N ALA A 492 3.04 8.53 -39.38
CA ALA A 492 2.22 7.83 -38.37
C ALA A 492 3.01 7.08 -37.26
N THR A 493 4.34 7.04 -37.34
CA THR A 493 5.23 6.51 -36.30
C THR A 493 5.86 7.58 -35.41
N ASP A 494 5.76 8.87 -35.77
CA ASP A 494 6.30 9.97 -35.01
C ASP A 494 5.33 10.32 -33.87
N LYS A 495 5.74 9.94 -32.66
CA LYS A 495 4.96 10.06 -31.45
C LYS A 495 5.58 11.06 -30.48
N TYR A 496 4.71 11.85 -29.86
CA TYR A 496 5.05 12.76 -28.78
C TYR A 496 4.22 12.33 -27.57
N TYR A 497 4.88 11.77 -26.57
CA TYR A 497 4.23 11.48 -25.29
C TYR A 497 4.28 12.74 -24.45
N ILE A 498 3.15 13.11 -23.87
CA ILE A 498 2.98 14.36 -23.14
C ILE A 498 2.36 14.12 -21.78
N ASP A 499 2.75 14.96 -20.83
CA ASP A 499 2.26 14.89 -19.46
C ASP A 499 2.34 16.26 -18.79
N ASP A 500 1.67 16.42 -17.65
CA ASP A 500 1.76 17.59 -16.78
C ASP A 500 1.44 18.89 -17.52
N PHE A 501 0.46 18.86 -18.43
CA PHE A 501 0.09 20.02 -19.25
C PHE A 501 -0.69 21.02 -18.40
N LYS A 502 -0.06 22.14 -18.02
CA LYS A 502 -0.63 23.07 -17.04
C LYS A 502 -0.09 24.48 -17.14
N PHE A 503 -0.83 25.43 -16.58
CA PHE A 503 -0.28 26.73 -16.23
C PHE A 503 0.31 26.71 -14.82
N SER A 504 1.45 27.38 -14.63
CA SER A 504 2.11 27.49 -13.34
C SER A 504 2.67 28.91 -13.16
N PRO A 505 2.95 29.33 -11.92
CA PRO A 505 3.56 30.63 -11.70
C PRO A 505 5.00 30.65 -12.21
N MET A 506 5.44 31.81 -12.68
CA MET A 506 6.84 32.03 -13.00
C MET A 506 7.69 31.89 -11.72
N ASP A 507 8.73 31.07 -11.77
CA ASP A 507 9.69 30.97 -10.69
C ASP A 507 10.61 32.19 -10.69
N CYS A 508 10.28 33.16 -9.83
CA CYS A 508 11.07 34.36 -9.58
C CYS A 508 12.04 34.21 -8.39
N SER A 509 12.33 32.98 -7.95
CA SER A 509 13.28 32.77 -6.84
C SER A 509 14.69 33.22 -7.20
N ALA A 510 15.48 33.51 -6.16
CA ALA A 510 16.88 33.88 -6.28
C ALA A 510 17.67 32.73 -6.95
N ILE A 511 18.43 33.07 -7.98
CA ILE A 511 19.38 32.19 -8.64
C ILE A 511 20.67 32.21 -7.82
N VAL A 512 21.04 31.06 -7.28
CA VAL A 512 22.38 30.87 -6.71
C VAL A 512 23.33 30.63 -7.88
N GLU A 513 24.10 31.65 -8.26
CA GLU A 513 25.03 31.54 -9.36
C GLU A 513 26.18 30.57 -9.05
N ASN A 514 26.53 29.73 -10.03
CA ASN A 514 27.72 28.91 -9.95
C ASN A 514 28.91 29.67 -10.55
N CYS A 515 29.70 30.30 -9.69
CA CYS A 515 30.85 31.10 -10.13
C CYS A 515 32.06 30.27 -10.60
N ALA A 516 31.97 28.94 -10.62
CA ALA A 516 33.07 28.09 -11.07
C ALA A 516 33.33 28.26 -12.58
N GLY A 517 34.52 28.76 -12.92
CA GLY A 517 34.94 28.89 -14.32
C GLY A 517 34.38 30.11 -15.06
N VAL A 518 33.72 31.04 -14.34
CA VAL A 518 33.28 32.31 -14.92
C VAL A 518 34.50 33.08 -15.43
N THR A 519 34.49 33.45 -16.71
CA THR A 519 35.53 34.25 -17.34
C THR A 519 35.28 35.73 -17.06
N GLN A 520 36.31 36.46 -16.66
CA GLN A 520 36.21 37.89 -16.39
C GLN A 520 35.71 38.68 -17.61
N ASP A 521 34.63 39.43 -17.43
CA ASP A 521 34.13 40.47 -18.33
C ASP A 521 34.28 41.85 -17.68
N LEU A 522 35.30 42.59 -18.10
CA LEU A 522 35.60 43.94 -17.58
C LEU A 522 34.53 45.00 -17.87
N SER A 523 33.48 44.68 -18.62
CA SER A 523 32.32 45.56 -18.73
C SER A 523 31.35 45.45 -17.57
N ILE A 524 31.37 44.34 -16.84
CA ILE A 524 30.68 44.20 -15.56
C ILE A 524 31.61 44.79 -14.51
N VAL A 525 31.16 45.86 -13.88
CA VAL A 525 31.89 46.52 -12.81
C VAL A 525 31.78 45.68 -11.54
N ASN A 526 30.53 45.38 -11.15
CA ASN A 526 30.21 44.55 -10.01
C ASN A 526 28.77 44.03 -10.11
N ASP A 527 28.59 42.71 -10.08
CA ASP A 527 27.28 42.03 -9.98
C ASP A 527 27.02 41.44 -8.59
N PHE A 528 27.93 41.67 -7.64
CA PHE A 528 27.89 41.21 -6.25
C PHE A 528 27.72 39.70 -6.03
N ASP A 529 27.75 38.91 -7.11
CA ASP A 529 27.79 37.46 -7.13
C ASP A 529 29.14 37.02 -7.72
N CYS A 530 29.21 36.69 -9.02
CA CYS A 530 30.38 36.06 -9.62
C CYS A 530 31.46 37.01 -10.14
N GLN A 531 31.15 38.27 -10.41
CA GLN A 531 32.09 39.24 -10.98
C GLN A 531 32.17 40.54 -10.18
N GLN A 532 33.30 40.71 -9.50
CA GLN A 532 33.67 41.91 -8.74
C GLN A 532 34.96 42.48 -9.33
N ASN A 533 34.87 43.00 -10.55
CA ASN A 533 36.05 43.29 -11.37
C ASN A 533 36.79 44.56 -10.98
N PHE A 534 36.12 45.47 -10.28
CA PHE A 534 36.70 46.71 -9.78
C PHE A 534 36.28 46.95 -8.33
N ASP A 535 37.26 47.17 -7.46
CA ASP A 535 37.02 47.46 -6.05
C ASP A 535 36.61 48.92 -5.85
N GLY A 536 35.61 49.12 -4.98
CA GLY A 536 35.28 50.45 -4.48
C GLY A 536 36.37 50.98 -3.55
N VAL A 537 36.71 52.27 -3.66
CA VAL A 537 37.55 52.95 -2.66
C VAL A 537 36.84 53.00 -1.30
N ASN A 538 35.51 53.07 -1.33
CA ASN A 538 34.64 52.77 -0.20
C ASN A 538 33.90 51.46 -0.53
N THR A 539 34.27 50.36 0.12
CA THR A 539 33.60 49.06 -0.09
C THR A 539 32.25 49.04 0.61
N ILE A 540 31.19 48.61 -0.09
CA ILE A 540 29.90 48.33 0.50
C ILE A 540 29.75 46.84 0.84
N PRO A 541 29.05 46.48 1.92
CA PRO A 541 28.79 45.08 2.24
C PRO A 541 27.95 44.39 1.16
N ILE A 542 28.36 43.17 0.81
CA ILE A 542 27.55 42.22 0.06
C ILE A 542 26.58 41.56 1.04
N VAL A 543 25.31 41.58 0.71
CA VAL A 543 24.24 40.98 1.52
C VAL A 543 23.35 40.12 0.64
N THR A 544 22.65 39.16 1.25
CA THR A 544 21.60 38.42 0.55
C THR A 544 20.57 39.39 -0.02
N ASN A 545 20.16 39.17 -1.27
CA ASN A 545 19.15 39.99 -1.94
C ASN A 545 17.86 40.04 -1.09
N PRO A 546 17.49 41.21 -0.54
CA PRO A 546 16.35 41.32 0.37
C PRO A 546 15.01 41.25 -0.37
N ASN A 547 15.01 41.28 -1.70
CA ASN A 547 13.81 41.25 -2.53
C ASN A 547 14.09 40.54 -3.86
N ALA A 548 14.45 39.25 -3.78
CA ALA A 548 14.58 38.41 -4.96
C ALA A 548 13.23 38.35 -5.70
N SER A 549 13.25 38.71 -6.98
CA SER A 549 12.06 38.81 -7.82
C SER A 549 12.46 38.65 -9.29
N CYS A 550 11.49 38.60 -10.20
CA CYS A 550 11.81 38.48 -11.63
C CYS A 550 12.58 39.68 -12.19
N GLU A 551 12.55 40.85 -11.54
CA GLU A 551 13.34 42.02 -11.91
C GLU A 551 14.81 41.92 -11.45
N ASN A 552 15.04 41.21 -10.34
CA ASN A 552 16.37 40.90 -9.86
C ASN A 552 16.39 39.56 -9.13
N ARG A 553 16.92 38.55 -9.81
CA ARG A 553 17.05 37.19 -9.30
C ARG A 553 18.43 36.92 -8.70
N SER A 554 19.35 37.87 -8.62
CA SER A 554 20.67 37.66 -8.03
C SER A 554 20.54 37.21 -6.57
N SER A 555 21.44 36.33 -6.13
CA SER A 555 21.40 35.80 -4.76
C SER A 555 21.94 36.80 -3.75
N ASN A 556 22.91 37.62 -4.19
CA ASN A 556 23.52 38.65 -3.39
C ASN A 556 23.49 39.99 -4.11
N VAL A 557 23.54 41.08 -3.33
CA VAL A 557 23.52 42.46 -3.82
C VAL A 557 24.41 43.33 -2.94
N GLY A 558 24.84 44.48 -3.46
CA GLY A 558 25.54 45.49 -2.69
C GLY A 558 24.58 46.31 -1.83
N LYS A 559 24.93 46.59 -0.58
CA LYS A 559 24.15 47.46 0.32
C LYS A 559 24.90 48.77 0.62
N TYR A 560 24.44 49.87 0.04
CA TYR A 560 24.94 51.22 0.32
C TYR A 560 24.05 51.92 1.36
N THR A 561 24.63 52.49 2.41
CA THR A 561 23.90 53.26 3.44
C THR A 561 24.31 54.73 3.35
N ASP A 562 23.33 55.62 3.18
CA ASP A 562 23.51 57.07 3.30
C ASP A 562 23.14 57.49 4.73
N ASP A 563 24.08 58.04 5.51
CA ASP A 563 23.79 58.46 6.89
C ASP A 563 23.11 59.84 6.99
N GLY A 564 22.97 60.55 5.86
CA GLY A 564 22.36 61.85 5.74
C GLY A 564 23.18 63.02 6.27
N THR A 565 24.43 62.79 6.70
CA THR A 565 25.27 63.83 7.29
C THR A 565 26.00 64.68 6.25
N ASN A 566 26.20 64.16 5.03
CA ASN A 566 26.84 64.86 3.93
C ASN A 566 26.05 64.67 2.62
N PRO A 567 25.64 65.77 1.94
CA PRO A 567 24.80 65.69 0.74
C PRO A 567 25.47 65.05 -0.49
N TRP A 568 26.76 64.68 -0.39
CA TRP A 568 27.56 64.12 -1.47
C TRP A 568 28.29 62.84 -1.04
N ASP A 569 27.74 62.11 -0.08
CA ASP A 569 28.19 60.75 0.20
C ASP A 569 28.03 59.88 -1.06
N ASN A 570 29.04 59.04 -1.30
CA ASN A 570 29.13 58.32 -2.56
C ASN A 570 29.79 56.95 -2.45
N LEU A 571 29.42 56.10 -3.40
CA LEU A 571 30.15 54.93 -3.80
C LEU A 571 31.12 55.31 -4.92
N LEU A 572 32.42 55.28 -4.64
CA LEU A 572 33.49 55.57 -5.60
C LEU A 572 34.22 54.29 -5.99
N ILE A 573 34.39 54.08 -7.29
CA ILE A 573 35.10 52.95 -7.89
C ILE A 573 36.24 53.52 -8.75
N ASP A 574 37.48 53.08 -8.49
CA ASP A 574 38.65 53.49 -9.27
C ASP A 574 39.09 52.36 -10.20
N PHE A 575 39.03 52.60 -11.52
CA PHE A 575 39.38 51.62 -12.54
C PHE A 575 40.90 51.48 -12.71
N GLY A 576 41.70 52.38 -12.12
CA GLY A 576 43.16 52.41 -12.25
C GLY A 576 43.67 52.83 -13.64
N ALA A 577 42.82 52.81 -14.66
CA ALA A 577 43.08 53.22 -16.03
C ALA A 577 41.85 53.91 -16.64
N PRO A 578 41.99 54.62 -17.78
CA PRO A 578 40.85 55.22 -18.45
C PRO A 578 39.77 54.21 -18.82
N ILE A 579 38.51 54.52 -18.51
CA ILE A 579 37.34 53.71 -18.88
C ILE A 579 37.16 53.79 -20.40
N ASP A 580 37.11 52.64 -21.08
CA ASP A 580 36.87 52.59 -22.53
C ASP A 580 35.38 52.68 -22.84
N LEU A 581 34.95 53.89 -23.19
CA LEU A 581 33.57 54.20 -23.57
C LEU A 581 33.37 54.24 -25.11
N SER A 582 34.29 53.66 -25.90
CA SER A 582 34.18 53.70 -27.36
C SER A 582 33.06 52.82 -27.92
N THR A 583 32.72 51.73 -27.22
CA THR A 583 31.72 50.74 -27.65
C THR A 583 30.68 50.43 -26.58
N LYS A 584 31.07 50.43 -25.30
CA LYS A 584 30.20 50.24 -24.14
C LYS A 584 30.13 51.52 -23.32
N ASN A 585 29.12 52.35 -23.55
CA ASN A 585 29.03 53.71 -23.01
C ASN A 585 27.74 54.01 -22.25
N GLN A 586 26.85 53.02 -22.13
CA GLN A 586 25.68 53.09 -21.27
C GLN A 586 26.04 52.46 -19.92
N LEU A 587 26.15 53.28 -18.87
CA LEU A 587 26.23 52.74 -17.50
C LEU A 587 24.84 52.28 -17.09
N LYS A 588 24.73 51.01 -16.67
CA LYS A 588 23.50 50.45 -16.10
C LYS A 588 23.75 49.81 -14.75
N PHE A 589 22.76 49.87 -13.88
CA PHE A 589 22.71 49.15 -12.61
C PHE A 589 21.27 49.13 -12.08
N LYS A 590 20.95 48.13 -11.28
CA LYS A 590 19.66 47.99 -10.60
C LYS A 590 19.74 48.62 -9.22
N VAL A 591 18.63 49.23 -8.80
CA VAL A 591 18.49 49.80 -7.46
C VAL A 591 17.16 49.36 -6.85
N LEU A 592 17.20 48.96 -5.58
CA LEU A 592 16.05 48.79 -4.70
C LEU A 592 16.17 49.81 -3.55
N SER A 593 15.12 50.61 -3.37
CA SER A 593 15.05 51.62 -2.32
C SER A 593 13.64 51.70 -1.72
N THR A 594 13.57 52.07 -0.45
CA THR A 594 12.31 52.37 0.26
C THR A 594 11.90 53.84 0.11
N LYS A 595 12.71 54.68 -0.55
CA LYS A 595 12.48 56.13 -0.68
C LYS A 595 12.64 56.62 -2.11
N THR A 596 11.88 57.67 -2.43
CA THR A 596 12.06 58.43 -3.66
C THR A 596 13.13 59.49 -3.46
N VAL A 597 14.26 59.40 -4.17
CA VAL A 597 15.42 60.29 -3.99
C VAL A 597 16.13 60.58 -5.31
N PRO A 598 16.88 61.70 -5.43
CA PRO A 598 17.74 61.91 -6.59
C PRO A 598 18.91 60.92 -6.59
N ILE A 599 19.31 60.49 -7.79
CA ILE A 599 20.52 59.71 -8.02
C ILE A 599 21.40 60.43 -9.05
N LEU A 600 22.71 60.45 -8.81
CA LEU A 600 23.68 61.05 -9.71
C LEU A 600 24.76 60.01 -10.03
N ALA A 601 24.95 59.74 -11.32
CA ALA A 601 26.10 59.01 -11.82
C ALA A 601 27.13 60.02 -12.36
N LYS A 602 28.39 59.87 -11.95
CA LYS A 602 29.49 60.72 -12.37
C LYS A 602 30.69 59.88 -12.78
N ILE A 603 31.38 60.31 -13.84
CA ILE A 603 32.72 59.83 -14.17
C ILE A 603 33.73 60.97 -14.05
N GLU A 604 34.93 60.67 -13.53
CA GLU A 604 35.99 61.66 -13.30
C GLU A 604 37.41 61.07 -13.43
N GLY A 605 38.44 61.89 -13.20
CA GLY A 605 39.86 61.56 -13.41
C GLY A 605 40.43 62.12 -14.74
N GLY A 606 39.54 62.48 -15.66
CA GLY A 606 39.83 63.25 -16.88
C GLY A 606 38.89 64.46 -17.00
N THR A 607 38.17 64.58 -18.12
CA THR A 607 37.10 65.58 -18.25
C THR A 607 35.80 65.02 -17.68
N ALA A 608 35.44 65.47 -16.48
CA ALA A 608 34.31 64.92 -15.74
C ALA A 608 32.94 65.15 -16.42
N GLN A 609 32.03 64.20 -16.20
CA GLN A 609 30.63 64.28 -16.65
C GLN A 609 29.70 63.77 -15.56
N GLU A 610 28.56 64.45 -15.40
CA GLU A 610 27.55 64.20 -14.36
C GLU A 610 26.18 64.05 -15.02
N ILE A 611 25.46 62.96 -14.70
CA ILE A 611 24.12 62.69 -15.24
C ILE A 611 23.19 62.32 -14.09
N ARG A 612 22.06 63.03 -14.00
CA ARG A 612 21.06 62.89 -12.92
C ARG A 612 19.85 62.08 -13.36
N ALA A 613 19.33 61.29 -12.44
CA ALA A 613 18.02 60.65 -12.52
C ALA A 613 17.32 60.71 -11.14
N ASN A 614 16.13 60.13 -11.03
CA ASN A 614 15.38 60.04 -9.77
C ASN A 614 14.92 58.60 -9.53
N ILE A 615 15.04 58.15 -8.29
CA ILE A 615 14.35 56.97 -7.79
C ILE A 615 12.90 57.35 -7.53
N THR A 616 11.96 56.74 -8.25
CA THR A 616 10.53 57.04 -8.16
C THR A 616 9.68 55.83 -7.82
N VAL A 617 10.21 54.61 -7.97
CA VAL A 617 9.55 53.36 -7.59
C VAL A 617 10.23 52.88 -6.31
N VAL A 618 9.43 52.63 -5.29
CA VAL A 618 9.91 52.10 -4.00
C VAL A 618 9.57 50.63 -3.86
N ASP A 619 10.35 49.92 -3.03
CA ASP A 619 10.17 48.51 -2.67
C ASP A 619 10.17 47.52 -3.86
N LYS A 620 10.73 47.96 -5.00
CA LYS A 620 10.95 47.15 -6.19
C LYS A 620 12.31 47.46 -6.79
N TRP A 621 12.90 46.47 -7.45
CA TRP A 621 14.09 46.67 -8.27
C TRP A 621 13.75 47.47 -9.53
N VAL A 622 14.59 48.46 -9.84
CA VAL A 622 14.52 49.24 -11.08
C VAL A 622 15.92 49.36 -11.66
N GLU A 623 16.06 49.09 -12.96
CA GLU A 623 17.30 49.36 -13.69
C GLU A 623 17.37 50.84 -14.12
N TYR A 624 18.49 51.49 -13.83
CA TYR A 624 18.82 52.84 -14.25
C TYR A 624 19.88 52.80 -15.34
N ALA A 625 19.75 53.66 -16.34
CA ALA A 625 20.69 53.80 -17.45
C ALA A 625 21.19 55.26 -17.58
N PHE A 626 22.50 55.44 -17.74
CA PHE A 626 23.16 56.73 -17.89
C PHE A 626 24.08 56.73 -19.12
N ASP A 627 23.83 57.64 -20.06
CA ASP A 627 24.55 57.73 -21.34
C ASP A 627 25.83 58.57 -21.23
N PHE A 628 26.99 57.91 -21.16
CA PHE A 628 28.30 58.56 -21.16
C PHE A 628 28.99 58.58 -22.54
N SER A 629 28.25 58.37 -23.63
CA SER A 629 28.79 58.34 -25.00
C SER A 629 29.63 59.58 -25.35
N SER A 630 29.22 60.76 -24.88
CA SER A 630 29.95 62.02 -25.09
C SER A 630 31.28 62.13 -24.33
N SER A 631 31.58 61.19 -23.43
CA SER A 631 32.83 61.11 -22.67
C SER A 631 33.84 60.11 -23.25
N ALA A 632 33.58 59.54 -24.42
CA ALA A 632 34.53 58.66 -25.10
C ALA A 632 35.88 59.38 -25.33
N GLY A 633 36.98 58.78 -24.86
CA GLY A 633 38.32 59.35 -24.97
C GLY A 633 38.61 60.51 -24.00
N ALA A 634 37.71 60.83 -23.06
CA ALA A 634 37.87 61.93 -22.11
C ALA A 634 38.86 61.65 -20.95
N GLY A 635 39.41 60.43 -20.88
CA GLY A 635 40.44 60.04 -19.90
C GLY A 635 39.93 59.82 -18.48
N ASN A 636 38.63 59.66 -18.27
CA ASN A 636 38.05 59.39 -16.96
C ASN A 636 38.45 58.00 -16.45
N THR A 637 38.86 57.90 -15.19
CA THR A 637 39.36 56.67 -14.54
C THR A 637 38.51 56.23 -13.35
N LYS A 638 37.50 57.01 -12.97
CA LYS A 638 36.65 56.74 -11.80
C LYS A 638 35.17 56.79 -12.16
N LEU A 639 34.39 55.93 -11.51
CA LEU A 639 32.93 56.00 -11.44
C LEU A 639 32.54 56.40 -10.01
N VAL A 640 31.63 57.36 -9.88
CA VAL A 640 31.12 57.86 -8.61
C VAL A 640 29.60 57.86 -8.66
N LEU A 641 28.97 57.08 -7.77
CA LEU A 641 27.52 56.99 -7.64
C LEU A 641 27.08 57.67 -6.35
N PHE A 642 26.16 58.62 -6.47
CA PHE A 642 25.56 59.33 -5.34
C PHE A 642 24.09 58.93 -5.24
N PHE A 643 23.75 58.22 -4.18
CA PHE A 643 22.36 57.99 -3.78
C PHE A 643 21.94 59.15 -2.90
N ASN A 644 20.69 59.63 -3.05
CA ASN A 644 20.22 60.84 -2.37
C ASN A 644 21.03 62.11 -2.69
N ALA A 645 21.47 62.22 -3.96
CA ALA A 645 22.45 63.20 -4.40
C ALA A 645 22.02 64.68 -4.19
N GLY A 646 22.73 65.38 -3.32
CA GLY A 646 22.53 66.80 -3.00
C GLY A 646 21.61 67.05 -1.80
N GLU A 647 21.11 66.01 -1.16
CA GLU A 647 20.14 66.10 -0.06
C GLU A 647 20.79 65.75 1.28
N THR A 648 20.37 66.42 2.37
CA THR A 648 20.81 66.10 3.76
C THR A 648 19.65 65.60 4.61
N ASN A 649 18.67 64.96 3.97
CA ASN A 649 17.47 64.44 4.59
C ASN A 649 17.55 62.92 4.85
N GLY A 650 18.74 62.33 4.62
CA GLY A 650 19.04 60.94 4.90
C GLY A 650 19.02 60.63 6.41
N THR A 651 19.03 59.35 6.74
CA THR A 651 19.21 58.85 8.11
C THR A 651 20.14 57.64 8.09
N ALA A 652 20.80 57.31 9.21
CA ALA A 652 21.69 56.14 9.32
C ALA A 652 21.03 54.76 9.02
N THR A 653 19.76 54.73 8.63
CA THR A 653 19.01 53.55 8.19
C THR A 653 18.55 53.62 6.73
N ASP A 654 18.98 54.63 5.98
CA ASP A 654 18.62 54.81 4.58
C ASP A 654 19.51 53.95 3.71
N ASP A 655 19.03 52.72 3.49
CA ASP A 655 19.70 51.69 2.73
C ASP A 655 19.23 51.69 1.27
N TYR A 656 20.20 51.61 0.36
CA TYR A 656 20.04 51.43 -1.08
C TYR A 656 20.72 50.12 -1.46
N PHE A 657 19.95 49.18 -1.99
CA PHE A 657 20.51 47.94 -2.53
C PHE A 657 20.78 48.12 -4.01
N ILE A 658 21.96 47.70 -4.45
CA ILE A 658 22.50 47.95 -5.77
C ILE A 658 22.97 46.64 -6.35
N ASP A 659 22.73 46.46 -7.64
CA ASP A 659 23.15 45.26 -8.35
C ASP A 659 23.45 45.49 -9.82
N ASP A 660 24.09 44.52 -10.49
CA ASP A 660 24.35 44.49 -11.93
C ASP A 660 25.02 45.77 -12.49
N ILE A 661 26.02 46.33 -11.78
CA ILE A 661 26.74 47.53 -12.22
C ILE A 661 27.59 47.19 -13.42
N ARG A 662 27.31 47.79 -14.58
CA ARG A 662 27.98 47.47 -15.84
C ARG A 662 27.92 48.58 -16.88
N PHE A 663 28.82 48.52 -17.86
CA PHE A 663 28.75 49.30 -19.09
C PHE A 663 28.30 48.43 -20.27
N GLU A 664 27.33 48.89 -21.04
CA GLU A 664 26.82 48.20 -22.23
C GLU A 664 26.85 49.09 -23.48
N ALA A 665 26.69 48.46 -24.63
CA ALA A 665 26.46 49.19 -25.88
C ALA A 665 25.07 49.89 -25.86
N PRO A 666 24.89 50.96 -26.66
CA PRO A 666 23.62 51.69 -26.77
C PRO A 666 22.39 50.85 -27.11
#